data_AF-A0A225DBU4-F1
#
_entry.id   AF-A0A225DBU4-F1
#
_cell.length_a   1.000
_cell.length_b   1.000
_cell.length_c   1.000
_cell.angle_alpha   90.00
_cell.angle_beta   90.00
_cell.angle_gamma   90.00
#
_symmetry.space_group_name_H-M   'P 1'
#
loop_
_entity.id
_entity.type
_entity.pdbx_description
1 polymer ?
#
loop_
_entity_poly.entity_id
_entity_poly.type
_entity_poly.pdbx_seq_one_letter_code
_entity_poly.pdbx_strand_id
1 'polypeptide(L)'
;MVAEHLGYFGQKTSGEEVPVSQPVPPPSPDPAPVKMSGSLARTPDGLADVVYLPYEVAGPFDRFDDFGRELDRQALWLAAREEFGLRPKDASLGDPAPAGLPSDRFIRVRTGNNSAIGLTRIFSIGSTGYGSMVWVGKHGDVRFYRAQPARAIEDAEAVSRGRFKDCLAAARFVPKENARSDAPVSPEVERLLGEMRETSQFAAVRMLHDEVRTKGESPALLGGLARGYATLGLLTEFHWTPAPYAFKARGLLYAQRVLARNPTSPTALRTRAYVAALTGLHQLALADLERAGPGPAPAWVEAVDAFVHFDLGRLAKAGDTPLVGLLTYLAREEPEAEAAMIGAAARFLKTEPECYRVHDALARLMGVANGHQATTVGLEAFTAGLPRRIREQPGLPGAVADLVTRDRLDSESEADLYDALRAAGKPTLDRGEPSWTALGSILRDVRFSQAWYRLYFMAVQWGVPTADAAREFATTLAGHPLLPVIESFVVDRQRDPAAVRAKLTAVAERDFDIRAGWYSNWCDLADPTGKLRGEARAQNSHGYQDVARWLYSVGDQDNYRAKYGAGVRRVSPHAPLGAALLASARPDPGDPGATEVADAAALAEIEKTYPESPTVQRRLAQRYSTDGRFDDAERCFRRWVELSPDGRAYREMAAVYLKQGKEELWKKALEDSLKQEDHGLDHAQSRVDLARFYMNKKDFERAEPYALAAAESYAEWALLCAAQCKEGLGKWDEANEIYRASSQRYEGSVFPWYFGCRQSGRMQRSVAEEAVATYLASFEGKISPNWAWSAGRFYLLTGRPKLAREQFAAEYVLHPTPACGLFVALLADAAKDIAERDRMFNEIAKMKDDHLKKLAVVLQRWAASKEAPDAAAVEAALAGYTPGERSDASTFVGWWLDNRGAADRAVEVWEKGVALKTGTLWLNTHAKGFLEDHGVKR
;
A
#
# COMPACT_ATOMS: atom_id res chain seq x y z
N MET A 1 11.01 11.71 13.78
CA MET A 1 9.93 11.90 12.78
C MET A 1 8.90 10.77 12.76
N VAL A 2 9.27 9.48 12.88
CA VAL A 2 8.27 8.38 13.03
C VAL A 2 7.45 8.48 14.34
N ALA A 3 8.03 9.02 15.42
CA ALA A 3 7.36 9.18 16.71
C ALA A 3 6.21 10.20 16.72
N GLU A 4 6.19 11.20 15.81
CA GLU A 4 5.07 12.15 15.74
C GLU A 4 3.83 11.55 15.04
N HIS A 5 4.00 10.53 14.18
CA HIS A 5 2.87 9.77 13.62
C HIS A 5 2.19 8.87 14.67
N LEU A 6 2.94 8.40 15.68
CA LEU A 6 2.44 7.54 16.76
C LEU A 6 1.43 8.25 17.69
N GLY A 7 1.43 9.59 17.74
CA GLY A 7 0.53 10.36 18.60
C GLY A 7 -0.91 10.49 18.09
N TYR A 8 -1.21 10.09 16.85
CA TYR A 8 -2.48 10.44 16.19
C TYR A 8 -3.60 9.41 16.31
N PHE A 9 -3.29 8.14 16.61
CA PHE A 9 -4.30 7.09 16.82
C PHE A 9 -4.46 6.68 18.29
N GLY A 10 -3.47 6.99 19.14
CA GLY A 10 -3.41 6.57 20.54
C GLY A 10 -3.95 7.56 21.58
N GLN A 11 -4.48 8.73 21.20
CA GLN A 11 -5.08 9.61 22.19
C GLN A 11 -6.45 9.07 22.63
N LYS A 12 -6.45 8.39 23.80
CA LYS A 12 -7.58 8.41 24.70
C LYS A 12 -7.90 9.87 24.98
N THR A 13 -8.99 10.37 24.42
CA THR A 13 -9.72 11.44 25.10
C THR A 13 -10.32 10.78 26.34
N SER A 14 -9.58 10.76 27.44
CA SER A 14 -10.22 10.67 28.74
C SER A 14 -11.32 11.73 28.75
N GLY A 15 -12.50 11.37 29.22
CA GLY A 15 -13.59 12.32 29.46
C GLY A 15 -13.27 13.27 30.61
N GLU A 16 -12.05 13.80 30.67
CA GLU A 16 -11.63 14.85 31.58
C GLU A 16 -11.58 16.15 30.79
N GLU A 17 -12.39 17.11 31.25
CA GLU A 17 -12.29 18.51 30.88
C GLU A 17 -10.82 18.94 30.92
N VAL A 18 -10.31 19.36 29.76
CA VAL A 18 -8.98 19.98 29.65
C VAL A 18 -8.95 21.16 30.64
N PRO A 19 -7.96 21.25 31.55
CA PRO A 19 -7.85 22.40 32.44
C PRO A 19 -7.73 23.65 31.59
N VAL A 20 -8.63 24.61 31.83
CA VAL A 20 -8.71 25.90 31.17
C VAL A 20 -7.31 26.54 31.15
N SER A 21 -6.62 26.43 30.03
CA SER A 21 -5.43 27.23 29.76
C SER A 21 -5.85 28.70 29.79
N GLN A 22 -5.01 29.54 30.39
CA GLN A 22 -5.16 30.98 30.57
C GLN A 22 -5.97 31.68 29.46
N PRO A 23 -6.77 32.71 29.82
CA PRO A 23 -7.74 33.33 28.91
C PRO A 23 -7.08 33.67 27.58
N VAL A 24 -7.47 32.91 26.56
CA VAL A 24 -7.23 33.26 25.16
C VAL A 24 -7.79 34.67 24.98
N PRO A 25 -7.03 35.63 24.43
CA PRO A 25 -7.57 36.95 24.15
C PRO A 25 -8.88 36.80 23.35
N PRO A 26 -9.88 37.66 23.57
CA PRO A 26 -11.17 37.55 22.90
C PRO A 26 -10.93 37.36 21.38
N PRO A 27 -11.65 36.44 20.71
CA PRO A 27 -11.44 36.21 19.30
C PRO A 27 -11.57 37.55 18.58
N SER A 28 -10.51 37.95 17.87
CA SER A 28 -10.65 39.07 16.93
C SER A 28 -11.82 38.73 16.00
N PRO A 29 -12.74 39.68 15.74
CA PRO A 29 -13.85 39.44 14.82
C PRO A 29 -13.30 38.96 13.47
N ASP A 30 -13.96 37.95 12.86
CA ASP A 30 -13.59 37.46 11.53
C ASP A 30 -13.52 38.64 10.56
N PRO A 31 -12.33 38.97 10.02
CA PRO A 31 -12.14 40.21 9.29
C PRO A 31 -12.98 40.22 8.01
N ALA A 32 -13.53 41.38 7.67
CA ALA A 32 -14.25 41.55 6.41
C ALA A 32 -13.29 41.40 5.21
N PRO A 33 -13.74 40.85 4.07
CA PRO A 33 -12.93 40.79 2.85
C PRO A 33 -12.48 42.19 2.38
N VAL A 34 -11.21 42.30 2.00
CA VAL A 34 -10.59 43.52 1.47
C VAL A 34 -10.99 43.71 0.02
N LYS A 35 -11.64 44.83 -0.30
CA LYS A 35 -12.03 45.14 -1.69
C LYS A 35 -10.79 45.36 -2.56
N MET A 36 -10.74 44.70 -3.72
CA MET A 36 -9.68 44.92 -4.70
C MET A 36 -9.79 46.32 -5.32
N SER A 37 -8.64 46.99 -5.45
CA SER A 37 -8.47 48.27 -6.15
C SER A 37 -8.28 48.04 -7.65
N GLY A 38 -8.98 48.80 -8.49
CA GLY A 38 -8.97 48.63 -9.95
C GLY A 38 -10.11 47.76 -10.47
N SER A 39 -10.35 47.80 -11.79
CA SER A 39 -11.30 46.91 -12.47
C SER A 39 -10.64 45.57 -12.79
N LEU A 40 -11.42 44.50 -12.87
CA LEU A 40 -10.95 43.23 -13.44
C LEU A 40 -10.42 43.47 -14.86
N ALA A 41 -9.31 42.82 -15.20
CA ALA A 41 -8.71 42.86 -16.51
C ALA A 41 -9.71 42.39 -17.57
N ARG A 42 -9.65 43.03 -18.74
CA ARG A 42 -10.48 42.64 -19.88
C ARG A 42 -10.09 41.24 -20.32
N THR A 43 -11.07 40.33 -20.30
CA THR A 43 -10.94 38.96 -20.81
C THR A 43 -11.33 38.90 -22.28
N PRO A 44 -10.79 37.96 -23.07
CA PRO A 44 -11.30 37.64 -24.40
C PRO A 44 -12.80 37.29 -24.38
N ASP A 45 -13.48 37.53 -25.50
CA ASP A 45 -14.88 37.14 -25.68
C ASP A 45 -15.03 35.63 -25.49
N GLY A 46 -16.03 35.20 -24.70
CA GLY A 46 -16.23 33.80 -24.33
C GLY A 46 -15.47 33.32 -23.08
N LEU A 47 -14.63 34.15 -22.45
CA LEU A 47 -13.96 33.85 -21.17
C LEU A 47 -14.42 34.74 -19.99
N ALA A 48 -15.39 35.64 -20.21
CA ALA A 48 -15.81 36.62 -19.20
C ALA A 48 -16.41 36.00 -17.91
N ASP A 49 -17.03 34.83 -18.04
CA ASP A 49 -17.61 34.03 -16.97
C ASP A 49 -16.66 32.91 -16.49
N VAL A 50 -15.43 32.84 -16.98
CA VAL A 50 -14.48 31.76 -16.63
C VAL A 50 -13.59 32.17 -15.46
N VAL A 51 -13.38 31.24 -14.54
CA VAL A 51 -12.37 31.33 -13.47
C VAL A 51 -11.53 30.07 -13.42
N TYR A 52 -10.30 30.15 -12.93
CA TYR A 52 -9.42 29.01 -12.78
C TYR A 52 -9.14 28.74 -11.30
N LEU A 53 -9.25 27.47 -10.89
CA LEU A 53 -8.91 26.99 -9.56
C LEU A 53 -7.60 26.20 -9.66
N PRO A 54 -6.43 26.86 -9.52
CA PRO A 54 -5.14 26.18 -9.61
C PRO A 54 -4.97 25.21 -8.46
N TYR A 55 -4.46 24.00 -8.72
CA TYR A 55 -4.08 23.06 -7.68
C TYR A 55 -2.63 23.36 -7.28
N GLU A 56 -2.43 23.69 -6.01
CA GLU A 56 -1.13 24.05 -5.47
C GLU A 56 -0.74 23.01 -4.43
N VAL A 57 0.45 22.45 -4.63
CA VAL A 57 1.07 21.57 -3.65
C VAL A 57 1.34 22.37 -2.39
N ALA A 58 0.81 21.90 -1.26
CA ALA A 58 0.90 22.58 0.02
C ALA A 58 2.37 22.77 0.45
N GLY A 59 2.71 23.89 1.11
CA GLY A 59 4.07 24.14 1.59
C GLY A 59 4.50 23.16 2.69
N PRO A 60 5.80 23.08 3.07
CA PRO A 60 6.29 22.15 4.10
C PRO A 60 5.63 22.31 5.48
N PHE A 61 4.91 23.41 5.71
CA PHE A 61 4.21 23.72 6.96
C PHE A 61 2.68 23.49 6.88
N ASP A 62 2.14 23.19 5.70
CA ASP A 62 0.72 22.95 5.47
C ASP A 62 0.39 21.47 5.74
N ARG A 63 0.24 21.11 7.01
CA ARG A 63 -0.09 19.73 7.45
C ARG A 63 -1.60 19.41 7.33
N PHE A 64 -2.17 19.54 6.13
CA PHE A 64 -3.56 19.17 5.85
C PHE A 64 -3.65 17.82 5.14
N ASP A 65 -4.71 17.06 5.41
CA ASP A 65 -5.09 15.92 4.59
C ASP A 65 -5.57 16.43 3.22
N ASP A 66 -5.26 15.69 2.17
CA ASP A 66 -5.58 16.08 0.79
C ASP A 66 -7.07 16.26 0.57
N PHE A 67 -7.88 15.52 1.30
CA PHE A 67 -9.33 15.60 1.23
C PHE A 67 -9.90 16.87 1.89
N GLY A 68 -9.40 17.30 3.06
CA GLY A 68 -9.84 18.54 3.69
C GLY A 68 -9.48 19.77 2.86
N ARG A 69 -8.31 19.74 2.19
CA ARG A 69 -7.93 20.77 1.21
C ARG A 69 -8.94 20.82 0.06
N GLU A 70 -9.30 19.67 -0.52
CA GLU A 70 -10.31 19.64 -1.58
C GLU A 70 -11.70 20.05 -1.06
N LEU A 71 -12.07 19.76 0.18
CA LEU A 71 -13.35 20.23 0.74
C LEU A 71 -13.45 21.77 0.72
N ASP A 72 -12.41 22.48 1.14
CA ASP A 72 -12.37 23.96 1.08
C ASP A 72 -12.31 24.47 -0.37
N ARG A 73 -11.49 23.85 -1.24
CA ARG A 73 -11.38 24.22 -2.67
C ARG A 73 -12.70 24.04 -3.41
N GLN A 74 -13.38 22.94 -3.19
CA GLN A 74 -14.65 22.63 -3.83
C GLN A 74 -15.80 23.46 -3.22
N ALA A 75 -15.69 23.94 -1.98
CA ALA A 75 -16.59 24.95 -1.43
C ALA A 75 -16.44 26.30 -2.16
N LEU A 76 -15.21 26.69 -2.52
CA LEU A 76 -14.98 27.86 -3.37
C LEU A 76 -15.50 27.65 -4.80
N TRP A 77 -15.27 26.47 -5.37
CA TRP A 77 -15.83 26.07 -6.68
C TRP A 77 -17.36 26.23 -6.68
N LEU A 78 -18.02 25.73 -5.63
CA LEU A 78 -19.48 25.77 -5.49
C LEU A 78 -19.98 27.21 -5.35
N ALA A 79 -19.27 28.07 -4.61
CA ALA A 79 -19.60 29.49 -4.50
C ALA A 79 -19.48 30.20 -5.86
N ALA A 80 -18.37 30.01 -6.57
CA ALA A 80 -18.14 30.62 -7.88
C ALA A 80 -19.19 30.19 -8.89
N ARG A 81 -19.57 28.91 -8.88
CA ARG A 81 -20.54 28.36 -9.82
C ARG A 81 -21.97 28.78 -9.50
N GLU A 82 -22.44 28.49 -8.30
CA GLU A 82 -23.88 28.56 -8.00
C GLU A 82 -24.34 29.94 -7.51
N GLU A 83 -23.43 30.74 -6.94
CA GLU A 83 -23.75 32.09 -6.46
C GLU A 83 -23.39 33.19 -7.48
N PHE A 84 -22.46 32.92 -8.40
CA PHE A 84 -21.98 33.88 -9.40
C PHE A 84 -22.19 33.43 -10.85
N GLY A 85 -22.69 32.22 -11.10
CA GLY A 85 -22.89 31.70 -12.45
C GLY A 85 -21.60 31.60 -13.27
N LEU A 86 -20.44 31.53 -12.61
CA LEU A 86 -19.14 31.38 -13.26
C LEU A 86 -18.94 29.94 -13.73
N ARG A 87 -18.00 29.75 -14.65
CA ARG A 87 -17.53 28.46 -15.17
C ARG A 87 -16.13 28.20 -14.62
N PRO A 88 -16.01 27.50 -13.48
CA PRO A 88 -14.71 27.17 -12.93
C PRO A 88 -14.02 26.12 -13.81
N LYS A 89 -12.72 26.29 -14.03
CA LYS A 89 -11.83 25.25 -14.56
C LYS A 89 -10.98 24.74 -13.42
N ASP A 90 -11.09 23.46 -13.13
CA ASP A 90 -10.57 22.84 -11.92
C ASP A 90 -9.33 22.00 -12.21
N ALA A 91 -8.18 22.49 -11.75
CA ALA A 91 -6.92 21.80 -11.93
C ALA A 91 -6.90 20.42 -11.25
N SER A 92 -7.69 20.22 -10.19
CA SER A 92 -7.80 18.92 -9.51
C SER A 92 -8.45 17.86 -10.40
N LEU A 93 -9.16 18.28 -11.46
CA LEU A 93 -9.76 17.41 -12.48
C LEU A 93 -8.96 17.43 -13.81
N GLY A 94 -7.75 17.99 -13.81
CA GLY A 94 -6.88 18.05 -14.99
C GLY A 94 -7.14 19.22 -15.94
N ASP A 95 -8.06 20.15 -15.62
CA ASP A 95 -8.22 21.35 -16.44
C ASP A 95 -6.94 22.20 -16.41
N PRO A 96 -6.36 22.57 -17.57
CA PRO A 96 -5.26 23.52 -17.61
C PRO A 96 -5.77 24.95 -17.35
N ALA A 97 -4.86 25.83 -16.90
CA ALA A 97 -5.12 27.26 -16.91
C ALA A 97 -5.51 27.70 -18.34
N PRO A 98 -6.70 28.31 -18.55
CA PRO A 98 -7.11 28.69 -19.89
C PRO A 98 -6.18 29.74 -20.51
N ALA A 99 -5.77 29.51 -21.76
CA ALA A 99 -4.91 30.44 -22.48
C ALA A 99 -5.57 31.83 -22.60
N GLY A 100 -4.81 32.88 -22.28
CA GLY A 100 -5.31 34.26 -22.31
C GLY A 100 -6.22 34.66 -21.15
N LEU A 101 -6.44 33.78 -20.16
CA LEU A 101 -7.16 34.14 -18.94
C LEU A 101 -6.25 35.00 -18.04
N PRO A 102 -6.66 36.23 -17.67
CA PRO A 102 -5.86 37.08 -16.79
C PRO A 102 -5.74 36.50 -15.38
N SER A 103 -4.63 36.81 -14.69
CA SER A 103 -4.34 36.25 -13.36
C SER A 103 -5.36 36.62 -12.28
N ASP A 104 -6.09 37.73 -12.45
CA ASP A 104 -7.17 38.13 -11.52
C ASP A 104 -8.43 37.26 -11.61
N ARG A 105 -8.46 36.28 -12.51
CA ARG A 105 -9.46 35.21 -12.60
C ARG A 105 -9.02 33.90 -11.95
N PHE A 106 -7.84 33.88 -11.33
CA PHE A 106 -7.28 32.71 -10.65
C PHE A 106 -7.67 32.83 -9.19
N ILE A 107 -8.68 32.08 -8.77
CA ILE A 107 -9.24 32.15 -7.42
C ILE A 107 -8.71 30.99 -6.58
N ARG A 108 -8.37 31.27 -5.31
CA ARG A 108 -7.71 30.30 -4.44
C ARG A 108 -8.24 30.35 -3.04
N VAL A 109 -8.25 29.18 -2.43
CA VAL A 109 -8.30 29.02 -0.99
C VAL A 109 -7.08 28.19 -0.56
N ARG A 110 -6.40 28.65 0.49
CA ARG A 110 -5.38 27.89 1.21
C ARG A 110 -5.77 27.84 2.67
N THR A 111 -5.38 26.76 3.33
CA THR A 111 -5.50 26.68 4.78
C THR A 111 -4.08 26.69 5.33
N GLY A 112 -3.83 27.50 6.36
CA GLY A 112 -2.48 27.72 6.88
C GLY A 112 -2.50 28.01 8.38
N ASN A 113 -1.35 27.90 9.03
CA ASN A 113 -1.22 28.22 10.46
C ASN A 113 -0.62 29.62 10.63
N ASN A 114 -1.32 30.49 11.36
CA ASN A 114 -0.86 31.82 11.71
C ASN A 114 -0.63 31.89 13.23
N SER A 115 0.57 32.29 13.65
CA SER A 115 0.98 32.32 15.05
C SER A 115 0.11 33.20 15.96
N ALA A 116 -0.65 34.17 15.41
CA ALA A 116 -1.48 35.09 16.18
C ALA A 116 -2.97 34.69 16.26
N ILE A 117 -3.48 33.94 15.28
CA ILE A 117 -4.92 33.63 15.13
C ILE A 117 -5.22 32.13 14.98
N GLY A 118 -4.18 31.28 14.97
CA GLY A 118 -4.29 29.84 14.83
C GLY A 118 -4.48 29.40 13.38
N LEU A 119 -5.31 28.36 13.18
CA LEU A 119 -5.61 27.85 11.85
C LEU A 119 -6.45 28.86 11.06
N THR A 120 -6.08 29.12 9.82
CA THR A 120 -6.68 30.18 8.99
C THR A 120 -7.05 29.67 7.61
N ARG A 121 -8.17 30.17 7.07
CA ARG A 121 -8.50 30.09 5.64
C ARG A 121 -8.09 31.38 4.98
N ILE A 122 -7.30 31.27 3.93
CA ILE A 122 -6.77 32.38 3.15
C ILE A 122 -7.40 32.32 1.76
N PHE A 123 -8.25 33.29 1.45
CA PHE A 123 -8.72 33.50 0.08
C PHE A 123 -7.80 34.50 -0.61
N SER A 124 -7.37 34.15 -1.82
CA SER A 124 -6.51 35.02 -2.64
C SER A 124 -6.84 34.94 -4.13
N ILE A 125 -6.44 35.98 -4.86
CA ILE A 125 -6.60 36.11 -6.30
C ILE A 125 -5.26 36.46 -6.96
N GLY A 126 -4.90 35.78 -8.03
CA GLY A 126 -3.66 36.03 -8.78
C GLY A 126 -2.91 34.77 -9.17
N SER A 127 -1.80 34.91 -9.88
CA SER A 127 -0.92 33.80 -10.29
C SER A 127 -0.07 33.29 -9.12
N THR A 128 0.56 32.12 -9.29
CA THR A 128 1.29 31.40 -8.22
C THR A 128 2.40 32.29 -7.67
N GLY A 129 2.47 32.46 -6.35
CA GLY A 129 3.46 33.30 -5.67
C GLY A 129 3.19 34.82 -5.64
N TYR A 130 2.23 35.34 -6.42
CA TYR A 130 1.97 36.80 -6.56
C TYR A 130 0.49 37.19 -6.35
N GLY A 131 -0.27 36.37 -5.61
CA GLY A 131 -1.70 36.61 -5.38
C GLY A 131 -1.98 37.74 -4.39
N SER A 132 -2.93 38.61 -4.71
CA SER A 132 -3.53 39.56 -3.77
C SER A 132 -4.41 38.82 -2.77
N MET A 133 -4.10 38.96 -1.49
CA MET A 133 -4.87 38.38 -0.41
C MET A 133 -6.13 39.22 -0.15
N VAL A 134 -7.30 38.63 -0.34
CA VAL A 134 -8.59 39.32 -0.18
C VAL A 134 -9.17 39.05 1.20
N TRP A 135 -8.95 37.87 1.76
CA TRP A 135 -9.47 37.53 3.09
C TRP A 135 -8.58 36.50 3.79
N VAL A 136 -8.42 36.69 5.10
CA VAL A 136 -7.81 35.74 6.04
C VAL A 136 -8.75 35.60 7.21
N GLY A 137 -9.55 34.54 7.22
CA GLY A 137 -10.40 34.26 8.37
C GLY A 137 -9.87 33.13 9.21
N LYS A 138 -10.38 33.06 10.43
CA LYS A 138 -10.17 31.90 11.29
C LYS A 138 -10.82 30.69 10.62
N HIS A 139 -10.02 29.66 10.34
CA HIS A 139 -10.57 28.33 10.09
C HIS A 139 -11.01 27.82 11.45
N GLY A 140 -12.26 27.35 11.60
CA GLY A 140 -12.66 26.71 12.86
C GLY A 140 -11.63 25.64 13.25
N ASP A 141 -11.50 25.28 14.52
CA ASP A 141 -10.62 24.17 14.96
C ASP A 141 -11.11 22.78 14.46
N VAL A 142 -11.71 22.74 13.27
CA VAL A 142 -12.41 21.62 12.64
C VAL A 142 -11.52 21.05 11.54
N ARG A 143 -10.43 20.40 11.95
CA ARG A 143 -9.67 19.58 11.01
C ARG A 143 -10.51 18.37 10.64
N PHE A 144 -10.69 18.10 9.34
CA PHE A 144 -11.49 16.99 8.82
C PHE A 144 -11.17 15.66 9.55
N TYR A 145 -9.89 15.42 9.84
CA TYR A 145 -9.39 14.21 10.50
C TYR A 145 -9.49 14.13 12.04
N ARG A 146 -9.70 15.25 12.77
CA ARG A 146 -9.79 15.23 14.25
C ARG A 146 -11.21 14.93 14.75
N ALA A 147 -11.82 13.90 14.16
CA ALA A 147 -13.09 13.28 14.58
C ALA A 147 -14.38 14.11 14.41
N GLN A 148 -14.39 15.17 13.58
CA GLN A 148 -15.59 15.98 13.33
C GLN A 148 -15.87 16.22 11.82
N PRO A 149 -15.92 15.17 10.97
CA PRO A 149 -16.16 15.33 9.54
C PRO A 149 -17.48 16.06 9.24
N ALA A 150 -18.54 15.77 10.02
CA ALA A 150 -19.84 16.45 9.91
C ALA A 150 -19.72 17.97 10.03
N ARG A 151 -18.98 18.45 11.05
CA ARG A 151 -18.78 19.89 11.26
C ARG A 151 -17.91 20.51 10.17
N ALA A 152 -16.91 19.78 9.66
CA ALA A 152 -16.06 20.29 8.57
C ALA A 152 -16.89 20.51 7.30
N ILE A 153 -17.78 19.58 6.98
CA ILE A 153 -18.69 19.64 5.84
C ILE A 153 -19.71 20.78 6.02
N GLU A 154 -20.32 20.89 7.20
CA GLU A 154 -21.25 21.97 7.54
C GLU A 154 -20.61 23.35 7.45
N ASP A 155 -19.39 23.50 7.98
CA ASP A 155 -18.62 24.74 7.94
C ASP A 155 -18.18 25.10 6.50
N ALA A 156 -17.66 24.14 5.73
CA ALA A 156 -17.27 24.37 4.34
C ALA A 156 -18.47 24.78 3.46
N GLU A 157 -19.63 24.12 3.61
CA GLU A 157 -20.85 24.51 2.89
C GLU A 157 -21.33 25.90 3.34
N ALA A 158 -21.34 26.18 4.64
CA ALA A 158 -21.75 27.49 5.16
C ALA A 158 -20.86 28.63 4.66
N VAL A 159 -19.54 28.40 4.59
CA VAL A 159 -18.57 29.35 4.03
C VAL A 159 -18.79 29.56 2.53
N SER A 160 -19.17 28.51 1.77
CA SER A 160 -19.47 28.62 0.34
C SER A 160 -20.59 29.62 0.04
N ARG A 161 -21.69 29.57 0.81
CA ARG A 161 -22.87 30.44 0.64
C ARG A 161 -22.77 31.79 1.36
N GLY A 162 -21.72 31.97 2.17
CA GLY A 162 -21.48 33.17 2.97
C GLY A 162 -20.16 33.84 2.59
N ARG A 163 -19.09 33.53 3.32
CA ARG A 163 -17.85 34.30 3.24
C ARG A 163 -17.14 34.22 1.88
N PHE A 164 -17.19 33.09 1.18
CA PHE A 164 -16.63 33.04 -0.19
C PHE A 164 -17.43 33.88 -1.18
N LYS A 165 -18.74 34.00 -0.99
CA LYS A 165 -19.56 34.94 -1.75
C LYS A 165 -19.14 36.38 -1.49
N ASP A 166 -18.90 36.76 -0.23
CA ASP A 166 -18.36 38.10 0.09
C ASP A 166 -16.99 38.34 -0.55
N CYS A 167 -16.12 37.32 -0.54
CA CYS A 167 -14.78 37.41 -1.14
C CYS A 167 -14.83 37.60 -2.66
N LEU A 168 -15.68 36.83 -3.35
CA LEU A 168 -15.89 36.96 -4.80
C LEU A 168 -16.48 38.34 -5.17
N ALA A 169 -17.41 38.85 -4.36
CA ALA A 169 -17.94 40.21 -4.54
C ALA A 169 -16.87 41.30 -4.27
N ALA A 170 -16.04 41.13 -3.24
CA ALA A 170 -14.92 42.02 -2.94
C ALA A 170 -13.85 42.00 -4.05
N ALA A 171 -13.74 40.88 -4.74
CA ALA A 171 -12.96 40.66 -5.95
C ALA A 171 -13.65 41.15 -7.24
N ARG A 172 -14.79 41.85 -7.14
CA ARG A 172 -15.54 42.47 -8.26
C ARG A 172 -16.20 41.48 -9.22
N PHE A 173 -16.35 40.21 -8.86
CA PHE A 173 -17.27 39.33 -9.58
C PHE A 173 -18.72 39.76 -9.32
N VAL A 174 -19.60 39.54 -10.31
CA VAL A 174 -21.01 39.94 -10.25
C VAL A 174 -21.85 38.74 -9.83
N PRO A 175 -22.57 38.79 -8.69
CA PRO A 175 -23.45 37.69 -8.27
C PRO A 175 -24.51 37.39 -9.34
N LYS A 176 -24.77 36.10 -9.53
CA LYS A 176 -25.79 35.57 -10.44
C LYS A 176 -26.24 34.21 -9.90
N GLU A 177 -27.08 34.27 -8.89
CA GLU A 177 -27.62 33.10 -8.22
C GLU A 177 -28.55 32.32 -9.15
N ASN A 178 -28.53 30.99 -9.05
CA ASN A 178 -29.51 30.17 -9.73
C ASN A 178 -30.92 30.42 -9.16
N ALA A 179 -31.91 30.42 -10.05
CA ALA A 179 -33.31 30.41 -9.65
C ALA A 179 -33.63 29.13 -8.86
N ARG A 180 -34.61 29.19 -7.95
CA ARG A 180 -35.13 27.99 -7.26
C ARG A 180 -36.20 27.32 -8.10
N SER A 181 -36.30 26.01 -7.99
CA SER A 181 -37.29 25.19 -8.69
C SER A 181 -37.70 23.97 -7.88
N ASP A 182 -38.69 23.25 -8.39
CA ASP A 182 -39.16 21.94 -7.93
C ASP A 182 -38.91 20.83 -8.96
N ALA A 183 -38.08 21.12 -9.98
CA ALA A 183 -37.83 20.22 -11.10
C ALA A 183 -37.35 18.83 -10.62
N PRO A 184 -37.95 17.73 -11.10
CA PRO A 184 -37.49 16.38 -10.77
C PRO A 184 -36.22 16.04 -11.54
N VAL A 185 -35.51 15.01 -11.09
CA VAL A 185 -34.46 14.35 -11.89
C VAL A 185 -35.11 13.66 -13.08
N SER A 186 -34.58 13.86 -14.29
CA SER A 186 -35.13 13.20 -15.48
C SER A 186 -34.90 11.68 -15.46
N PRO A 187 -35.79 10.88 -16.10
CA PRO A 187 -35.65 9.42 -16.13
C PRO A 187 -34.31 8.93 -16.69
N GLU A 188 -33.78 9.62 -17.70
CA GLU A 188 -32.48 9.29 -18.28
C GLU A 188 -31.34 9.51 -17.29
N VAL A 189 -31.39 10.59 -16.50
CA VAL A 189 -30.40 10.82 -15.45
C VAL A 189 -30.53 9.77 -14.34
N GLU A 190 -31.74 9.39 -13.90
CA GLU A 190 -31.89 8.31 -12.92
C GLU A 190 -31.35 6.97 -13.43
N ARG A 191 -31.52 6.68 -14.73
CA ARG A 191 -30.94 5.49 -15.37
C ARG A 191 -29.41 5.52 -15.28
N LEU A 192 -28.78 6.63 -15.70
CA LEU A 192 -27.32 6.79 -15.65
C LEU A 192 -26.76 6.75 -14.22
N LEU A 193 -27.47 7.36 -13.25
CA LEU A 193 -27.09 7.32 -11.83
C LEU A 193 -27.11 5.89 -11.26
N GLY A 194 -27.90 4.98 -11.84
CA GLY A 194 -27.95 3.57 -11.46
C GLY A 194 -26.78 2.71 -11.96
N GLU A 195 -25.98 3.19 -12.93
CA GLU A 195 -24.86 2.45 -13.51
C GLU A 195 -23.56 2.70 -12.74
N MET A 196 -22.81 1.64 -12.42
CA MET A 196 -21.55 1.76 -11.65
C MET A 196 -20.32 1.94 -12.57
N ARG A 197 -20.37 2.97 -13.42
CA ARG A 197 -19.32 3.30 -14.41
C ARG A 197 -19.02 4.80 -14.42
N GLU A 198 -17.75 5.16 -14.50
CA GLU A 198 -17.31 6.55 -14.43
C GLU A 198 -17.85 7.40 -15.59
N THR A 199 -17.96 6.83 -16.79
CA THR A 199 -18.51 7.51 -17.97
C THR A 199 -20.00 7.81 -17.84
N SER A 200 -20.77 6.89 -17.25
CA SER A 200 -22.22 7.07 -17.04
C SER A 200 -22.49 8.12 -15.97
N GLN A 201 -21.72 8.09 -14.88
CA GLN A 201 -21.84 9.09 -13.82
C GLN A 201 -21.37 10.47 -14.30
N PHE A 202 -20.32 10.56 -15.13
CA PHE A 202 -19.89 11.79 -15.81
C PHE A 202 -21.00 12.40 -16.67
N ALA A 203 -21.66 11.59 -17.49
CA ALA A 203 -22.80 12.02 -18.30
C ALA A 203 -23.96 12.53 -17.41
N ALA A 204 -24.32 11.78 -16.35
CA ALA A 204 -25.38 12.15 -15.42
C ALA A 204 -25.12 13.52 -14.77
N VAL A 205 -23.91 13.75 -14.23
CA VAL A 205 -23.61 15.03 -13.57
C VAL A 205 -23.58 16.20 -14.55
N ARG A 206 -23.14 16.00 -15.80
CA ARG A 206 -23.20 17.05 -16.84
C ARG A 206 -24.64 17.42 -17.18
N MET A 207 -25.49 16.42 -17.38
CA MET A 207 -26.92 16.64 -17.63
C MET A 207 -27.59 17.34 -16.46
N LEU A 208 -27.30 16.93 -15.22
CA LEU A 208 -27.81 17.58 -14.01
C LEU A 208 -27.38 19.03 -13.89
N HIS A 209 -26.12 19.34 -14.19
CA HIS A 209 -25.62 20.72 -14.24
C HIS A 209 -26.37 21.58 -15.26
N ASP A 210 -26.65 21.02 -16.44
CA ASP A 210 -27.46 21.69 -17.45
C ASP A 210 -28.92 21.87 -17.02
N GLU A 211 -29.50 20.89 -16.34
CA GLU A 211 -30.85 20.99 -15.79
C GLU A 211 -30.94 22.03 -14.67
N VAL A 212 -29.97 22.09 -13.75
CA VAL A 212 -29.92 23.14 -12.72
C VAL A 212 -29.81 24.53 -13.35
N ARG A 213 -28.97 24.68 -14.37
CA ARG A 213 -28.78 25.95 -15.09
C ARG A 213 -30.02 26.42 -15.85
N THR A 214 -30.79 25.49 -16.41
CA THR A 214 -31.94 25.81 -17.28
C THR A 214 -33.29 25.81 -16.56
N LYS A 215 -33.45 24.92 -15.59
CA LYS A 215 -34.71 24.72 -14.83
C LYS A 215 -34.64 25.33 -13.43
N GLY A 216 -33.47 25.75 -12.95
CA GLY A 216 -33.25 26.21 -11.58
C GLY A 216 -32.90 25.07 -10.62
N GLU A 217 -32.43 25.41 -9.43
CA GLU A 217 -32.06 24.49 -8.37
C GLU A 217 -33.27 23.92 -7.63
N SER A 218 -33.42 22.60 -7.65
CA SER A 218 -34.37 21.85 -6.81
C SER A 218 -33.64 20.90 -5.86
N PRO A 219 -34.26 20.49 -4.73
CA PRO A 219 -33.72 19.44 -3.87
C PRO A 219 -33.43 18.13 -4.62
N ALA A 220 -34.25 17.78 -5.61
CA ALA A 220 -34.10 16.57 -6.40
C ALA A 220 -32.85 16.64 -7.30
N LEU A 221 -32.66 17.74 -8.04
CA LEU A 221 -31.51 17.94 -8.91
C LEU A 221 -30.20 18.01 -8.13
N LEU A 222 -30.18 18.77 -7.02
CA LEU A 222 -29.01 18.82 -6.15
C LEU A 222 -28.72 17.47 -5.48
N GLY A 223 -29.74 16.70 -5.12
CA GLY A 223 -29.58 15.32 -4.64
C GLY A 223 -29.08 14.37 -5.72
N GLY A 224 -29.46 14.57 -6.99
CA GLY A 224 -28.88 13.89 -8.14
C GLY A 224 -27.38 14.20 -8.29
N LEU A 225 -26.99 15.48 -8.22
CA LEU A 225 -25.59 15.90 -8.27
C LEU A 225 -24.79 15.29 -7.12
N ALA A 226 -25.35 15.30 -5.91
CA ALA A 226 -24.76 14.68 -4.73
C ALA A 226 -24.48 13.19 -4.95
N ARG A 227 -25.47 12.42 -5.44
CA ARG A 227 -25.31 11.00 -5.76
C ARG A 227 -24.26 10.78 -6.86
N GLY A 228 -24.36 11.49 -7.98
CA GLY A 228 -23.46 11.30 -9.12
C GLY A 228 -22.00 11.60 -8.79
N TYR A 229 -21.73 12.69 -8.06
CA TYR A 229 -20.37 13.03 -7.62
C TYR A 229 -19.83 12.05 -6.57
N ALA A 230 -20.67 11.56 -5.64
CA ALA A 230 -20.24 10.55 -4.67
C ALA A 230 -19.84 9.25 -5.35
N THR A 231 -20.65 8.79 -6.32
CA THR A 231 -20.35 7.58 -7.09
C THR A 231 -19.11 7.76 -7.97
N LEU A 232 -18.93 8.91 -8.63
CA LEU A 232 -17.67 9.23 -9.33
C LEU A 232 -16.47 9.16 -8.38
N GLY A 233 -16.57 9.75 -7.20
CA GLY A 233 -15.51 9.74 -6.20
C GLY A 233 -15.14 8.34 -5.70
N LEU A 234 -16.12 7.44 -5.57
CA LEU A 234 -15.89 6.03 -5.24
C LEU A 234 -15.28 5.25 -6.41
N LEU A 235 -15.85 5.40 -7.62
CA LEU A 235 -15.39 4.68 -8.81
C LEU A 235 -14.00 5.09 -9.26
N THR A 236 -13.54 6.29 -8.89
CA THR A 236 -12.20 6.80 -9.21
C THR A 236 -11.23 6.74 -8.02
N GLU A 237 -11.62 6.18 -6.87
CA GLU A 237 -10.84 6.18 -5.61
C GLU A 237 -9.44 5.51 -5.71
N PHE A 238 -9.13 4.87 -6.82
CA PHE A 238 -7.82 4.28 -7.11
C PHE A 238 -6.90 5.19 -7.95
N HIS A 239 -7.40 6.32 -8.44
CA HIS A 239 -6.58 7.30 -9.15
C HIS A 239 -5.60 7.94 -8.17
N TRP A 240 -4.40 8.25 -8.63
CA TRP A 240 -3.36 8.88 -7.80
C TRP A 240 -3.44 10.42 -7.84
N THR A 241 -4.24 10.98 -8.74
CA THR A 241 -4.52 12.42 -8.82
C THR A 241 -5.50 12.84 -7.70
N PRO A 242 -5.66 14.15 -7.44
CA PRO A 242 -6.64 14.66 -6.47
C PRO A 242 -8.12 14.52 -6.92
N ALA A 243 -8.39 14.07 -8.15
CA ALA A 243 -9.74 14.03 -8.72
C ALA A 243 -10.79 13.30 -7.85
N PRO A 244 -10.51 12.13 -7.23
CA PRO A 244 -11.48 11.43 -6.39
C PRO A 244 -11.90 12.24 -5.17
N TYR A 245 -10.97 13.00 -4.58
CA TYR A 245 -11.27 13.88 -3.45
C TYR A 245 -12.09 15.10 -3.87
N ALA A 246 -11.83 15.67 -5.06
CA ALA A 246 -12.66 16.73 -5.61
C ALA A 246 -14.11 16.25 -5.84
N PHE A 247 -14.31 15.04 -6.40
CA PHE A 247 -15.64 14.46 -6.58
C PHE A 247 -16.35 14.18 -5.25
N LYS A 248 -15.68 13.52 -4.29
CA LYS A 248 -16.22 13.28 -2.93
C LYS A 248 -16.63 14.60 -2.25
N ALA A 249 -15.77 15.63 -2.33
CA ALA A 249 -16.06 16.94 -1.75
C ALA A 249 -17.27 17.62 -2.39
N ARG A 250 -17.37 17.63 -3.73
CA ARG A 250 -18.56 18.16 -4.43
C ARG A 250 -19.83 17.42 -4.02
N GLY A 251 -19.79 16.09 -3.95
CA GLY A 251 -20.92 15.27 -3.49
C GLY A 251 -21.39 15.67 -2.09
N LEU A 252 -20.45 15.79 -1.14
CA LEU A 252 -20.75 16.16 0.25
C LEU A 252 -21.32 17.57 0.35
N LEU A 253 -20.76 18.53 -0.38
CA LEU A 253 -21.21 19.92 -0.35
C LEU A 253 -22.61 20.08 -0.95
N TYR A 254 -22.93 19.38 -2.06
CA TYR A 254 -24.29 19.38 -2.60
C TYR A 254 -25.29 18.74 -1.64
N ALA A 255 -24.96 17.58 -1.05
CA ALA A 255 -25.83 16.95 -0.06
C ALA A 255 -26.05 17.83 1.17
N GLN A 256 -24.98 18.45 1.66
CA GLN A 256 -25.04 19.40 2.78
C GLN A 256 -25.87 20.63 2.44
N ARG A 257 -25.79 21.14 1.22
CA ARG A 257 -26.58 22.29 0.76
C ARG A 257 -28.07 21.97 0.72
N VAL A 258 -28.45 20.76 0.29
CA VAL A 258 -29.85 20.31 0.36
C VAL A 258 -30.32 20.26 1.81
N LEU A 259 -29.51 19.70 2.72
CA LEU A 259 -29.85 19.62 4.14
C LEU A 259 -29.89 21.00 4.82
N ALA A 260 -28.96 21.90 4.52
CA ALA A 260 -28.93 23.24 5.09
C ALA A 260 -30.19 24.06 4.73
N ARG A 261 -30.80 23.78 3.57
CA ARG A 261 -32.07 24.41 3.14
C ARG A 261 -33.28 23.84 3.87
N ASN A 262 -33.23 22.57 4.27
CA ASN A 262 -34.29 21.92 5.04
C ASN A 262 -33.70 20.91 6.04
N PRO A 263 -33.29 21.37 7.24
CA PRO A 263 -32.51 20.57 8.20
C PRO A 263 -33.23 19.34 8.75
N THR A 264 -34.56 19.30 8.62
CA THR A 264 -35.41 18.21 9.11
C THR A 264 -35.94 17.32 7.98
N SER A 265 -35.53 17.54 6.72
CA SER A 265 -36.00 16.74 5.59
C SER A 265 -35.41 15.32 5.64
N PRO A 266 -36.25 14.27 5.74
CA PRO A 266 -35.76 12.89 5.68
C PRO A 266 -35.02 12.58 4.37
N THR A 267 -35.50 13.13 3.25
CA THR A 267 -34.84 12.96 1.94
C THR A 267 -33.46 13.61 1.89
N ALA A 268 -33.31 14.80 2.48
CA ALA A 268 -32.02 15.48 2.54
C ALA A 268 -31.01 14.70 3.42
N LEU A 269 -31.47 14.23 4.59
CA LEU A 269 -30.68 13.39 5.49
C LEU A 269 -30.26 12.09 4.80
N ARG A 270 -31.18 11.37 4.16
CA ARG A 270 -30.88 10.13 3.40
C ARG A 270 -29.92 10.38 2.23
N THR A 271 -30.02 11.54 1.57
CA THR A 271 -29.07 11.92 0.51
C THR A 271 -27.68 12.16 1.07
N ARG A 272 -27.54 12.88 2.20
CA ARG A 272 -26.24 13.05 2.87
C ARG A 272 -25.69 11.72 3.39
N ALA A 273 -26.55 10.82 3.87
CA ALA A 273 -26.15 9.48 4.26
C ALA A 273 -25.61 8.64 3.10
N TYR A 274 -26.24 8.69 1.91
CA TYR A 274 -25.72 8.05 0.70
C TYR A 274 -24.29 8.51 0.40
N VAL A 275 -24.10 9.83 0.33
CA VAL A 275 -22.78 10.40 0.02
C VAL A 275 -21.76 10.06 1.10
N ALA A 276 -22.13 10.18 2.37
CA ALA A 276 -21.26 9.85 3.50
C ALA A 276 -20.83 8.39 3.48
N ALA A 277 -21.74 7.45 3.19
CA ALA A 277 -21.42 6.04 3.08
C ALA A 277 -20.41 5.74 1.97
N LEU A 278 -20.66 6.25 0.75
CA LEU A 278 -19.76 6.05 -0.40
C LEU A 278 -18.40 6.77 -0.23
N THR A 279 -18.35 7.81 0.60
CA THR A 279 -17.10 8.51 0.95
C THR A 279 -16.30 7.78 2.05
N GLY A 280 -16.93 6.85 2.78
CA GLY A 280 -16.31 6.15 3.92
C GLY A 280 -16.54 6.82 5.28
N LEU A 281 -17.47 7.77 5.37
CA LEU A 281 -17.86 8.47 6.60
C LEU A 281 -19.06 7.76 7.26
N HIS A 282 -18.91 6.48 7.56
CA HIS A 282 -20.04 5.61 7.96
C HIS A 282 -20.74 6.11 9.23
N GLN A 283 -20.01 6.64 10.22
CA GLN A 283 -20.62 7.23 11.41
C GLN A 283 -21.56 8.40 11.09
N LEU A 284 -21.23 9.24 10.10
CA LEU A 284 -22.09 10.32 9.64
C LEU A 284 -23.32 9.76 8.91
N ALA A 285 -23.13 8.74 8.07
CA ALA A 285 -24.25 8.09 7.39
C ALA A 285 -25.26 7.48 8.37
N LEU A 286 -24.78 6.75 9.37
CA LEU A 286 -25.60 6.16 10.43
C LEU A 286 -26.42 7.23 11.17
N ALA A 287 -25.77 8.31 11.61
CA ALA A 287 -26.43 9.40 12.32
C ALA A 287 -27.52 10.08 11.47
N ASP A 288 -27.30 10.24 10.16
CA ASP A 288 -28.29 10.83 9.27
C ASP A 288 -29.45 9.89 8.95
N LEU A 289 -29.19 8.59 8.80
CA LEU A 289 -30.24 7.58 8.61
C LEU A 289 -31.15 7.48 9.84
N GLU A 290 -30.56 7.47 11.03
CA GLU A 290 -31.29 7.49 12.30
C GLU A 290 -32.18 8.74 12.40
N ARG A 291 -31.61 9.93 12.14
CA ARG A 291 -32.35 11.20 12.16
C ARG A 291 -33.46 11.28 11.10
N ALA A 292 -33.27 10.65 9.94
CA ALA A 292 -34.29 10.63 8.90
C ALA A 292 -35.52 9.80 9.30
N GLY A 293 -35.32 8.82 10.18
CA GLY A 293 -36.37 7.92 10.68
C GLY A 293 -36.99 7.03 9.59
N PRO A 294 -37.93 6.16 10.00
CA PRO A 294 -38.65 5.29 9.08
C PRO A 294 -39.57 6.08 8.15
N GLY A 295 -39.82 5.58 6.94
CA GLY A 295 -40.77 6.16 6.01
C GLY A 295 -40.50 5.78 4.55
N PRO A 296 -41.31 6.27 3.59
CA PRO A 296 -41.08 6.02 2.18
C PRO A 296 -39.69 6.48 1.76
N ALA A 297 -38.92 5.58 1.15
CA ALA A 297 -37.54 5.82 0.77
C ALA A 297 -37.22 5.08 -0.54
N PRO A 298 -36.34 5.63 -1.39
CA PRO A 298 -35.80 4.90 -2.54
C PRO A 298 -35.12 3.58 -2.13
N ALA A 299 -35.11 2.59 -3.02
CA ALA A 299 -34.52 1.28 -2.76
C ALA A 299 -33.03 1.35 -2.33
N TRP A 300 -32.28 2.34 -2.84
CA TRP A 300 -30.88 2.53 -2.46
C TRP A 300 -30.68 2.90 -0.99
N VAL A 301 -31.69 3.40 -0.27
CA VAL A 301 -31.56 3.75 1.15
C VAL A 301 -31.31 2.50 2.00
N GLU A 302 -32.05 1.44 1.75
CA GLU A 302 -31.86 0.15 2.44
C GLU A 302 -30.48 -0.44 2.11
N ALA A 303 -30.05 -0.34 0.84
CA ALA A 303 -28.73 -0.81 0.44
C ALA A 303 -27.59 -0.06 1.17
N VAL A 304 -27.71 1.26 1.29
CA VAL A 304 -26.74 2.08 2.02
C VAL A 304 -26.74 1.76 3.52
N ASP A 305 -27.93 1.65 4.13
CA ASP A 305 -28.05 1.34 5.55
C ASP A 305 -27.46 -0.04 5.87
N ALA A 306 -27.78 -1.05 5.07
CA ALA A 306 -27.22 -2.39 5.19
C ALA A 306 -25.69 -2.39 5.01
N PHE A 307 -25.16 -1.60 4.07
CA PHE A 307 -23.72 -1.47 3.84
C PHE A 307 -22.96 -0.89 5.04
N VAL A 308 -23.43 0.23 5.61
CA VAL A 308 -22.73 0.85 6.76
C VAL A 308 -22.83 0.03 8.05
N HIS A 309 -23.79 -0.91 8.11
CA HIS A 309 -23.91 -1.93 9.15
C HIS A 309 -23.15 -3.23 8.81
N PHE A 310 -22.58 -3.36 7.61
CA PHE A 310 -21.96 -4.59 7.09
C PHE A 310 -22.91 -5.81 7.12
N ASP A 311 -24.21 -5.58 7.00
CA ASP A 311 -25.23 -6.63 6.98
C ASP A 311 -25.42 -7.17 5.55
N LEU A 312 -24.62 -8.19 5.22
CA LEU A 312 -24.67 -8.87 3.92
C LEU A 312 -26.05 -9.50 3.64
N GLY A 313 -26.79 -9.89 4.68
CA GLY A 313 -28.13 -10.48 4.55
C GLY A 313 -29.17 -9.44 4.14
N ARG A 314 -29.12 -8.24 4.72
CA ARG A 314 -29.95 -7.10 4.31
C ARG A 314 -29.55 -6.58 2.93
N LEU A 315 -28.26 -6.50 2.62
CA LEU A 315 -27.79 -6.14 1.27
C LEU A 315 -28.38 -7.08 0.21
N ALA A 316 -28.34 -8.40 0.43
CA ALA A 316 -28.93 -9.37 -0.49
C ALA A 316 -30.45 -9.18 -0.68
N LYS A 317 -31.16 -8.70 0.35
CA LYS A 317 -32.60 -8.42 0.29
C LYS A 317 -32.94 -7.05 -0.31
N ALA A 318 -31.98 -6.13 -0.37
CA ALA A 318 -32.16 -4.79 -0.94
C ALA A 318 -32.33 -4.79 -2.48
N GLY A 319 -32.12 -5.94 -3.13
CA GLY A 319 -32.38 -6.18 -4.55
C GLY A 319 -31.12 -6.48 -5.36
N ASP A 320 -31.30 -6.82 -6.63
CA ASP A 320 -30.20 -7.12 -7.57
C ASP A 320 -29.96 -5.91 -8.47
N THR A 321 -29.17 -4.94 -7.97
CA THR A 321 -28.81 -3.72 -8.70
C THR A 321 -27.29 -3.55 -8.72
N PRO A 322 -26.73 -2.83 -9.72
CA PRO A 322 -25.29 -2.54 -9.75
C PRO A 322 -24.76 -1.90 -8.46
N LEU A 323 -25.54 -1.00 -7.83
CA LEU A 323 -25.19 -0.41 -6.55
C LEU A 323 -25.09 -1.47 -5.44
N VAL A 324 -26.11 -2.34 -5.29
CA VAL A 324 -26.10 -3.40 -4.27
C VAL A 324 -24.93 -4.36 -4.50
N GLY A 325 -24.65 -4.72 -5.75
CA GLY A 325 -23.49 -5.53 -6.13
C GLY A 325 -22.17 -4.88 -5.70
N LEU A 326 -21.99 -3.59 -5.98
CA LEU A 326 -20.80 -2.84 -5.60
C LEU A 326 -20.66 -2.72 -4.07
N LEU A 327 -21.73 -2.39 -3.35
CA LEU A 327 -21.71 -2.30 -1.88
C LEU A 327 -21.45 -3.66 -1.22
N THR A 328 -22.00 -4.74 -1.78
CA THR A 328 -21.72 -6.12 -1.34
C THR A 328 -20.25 -6.48 -1.54
N TYR A 329 -19.66 -6.08 -2.67
CA TYR A 329 -18.24 -6.23 -2.90
C TYR A 329 -17.41 -5.42 -1.89
N LEU A 330 -17.72 -4.15 -1.68
CA LEU A 330 -17.00 -3.28 -0.74
C LEU A 330 -17.07 -3.79 0.71
N ALA A 331 -18.22 -4.32 1.14
CA ALA A 331 -18.37 -4.95 2.46
C ALA A 331 -17.51 -6.22 2.62
N ARG A 332 -17.02 -6.80 1.50
CA ARG A 332 -16.14 -7.97 1.45
C ARG A 332 -14.72 -7.62 0.98
N GLU A 333 -14.39 -6.34 0.75
CA GLU A 333 -13.03 -5.89 0.43
C GLU A 333 -12.19 -5.88 1.73
N GLU A 334 -12.00 -7.07 2.31
CA GLU A 334 -11.29 -7.26 3.56
C GLU A 334 -9.84 -7.74 3.31
N PRO A 335 -8.83 -7.12 3.93
CA PRO A 335 -7.40 -7.43 3.80
C PRO A 335 -6.96 -8.89 3.98
N GLU A 336 -7.78 -9.74 4.60
CA GLU A 336 -7.37 -11.05 5.12
C GLU A 336 -8.27 -12.18 4.65
N ALA A 337 -9.10 -11.92 3.65
CA ALA A 337 -10.11 -12.84 3.13
C ALA A 337 -10.09 -12.85 1.59
N GLU A 338 -8.93 -13.19 1.03
CA GLU A 338 -8.66 -13.03 -0.41
C GLU A 338 -9.62 -13.85 -1.28
N ALA A 339 -9.88 -15.12 -0.94
CA ALA A 339 -10.82 -15.95 -1.70
C ALA A 339 -12.25 -15.39 -1.67
N ALA A 340 -12.71 -14.92 -0.49
CA ALA A 340 -14.02 -14.29 -0.36
C ALA A 340 -14.15 -12.98 -1.17
N MET A 341 -13.09 -12.17 -1.18
CA MET A 341 -12.98 -10.93 -1.96
C MET A 341 -12.96 -11.22 -3.46
N ILE A 342 -12.13 -12.15 -3.94
CA ILE A 342 -12.04 -12.56 -5.34
C ILE A 342 -13.39 -13.09 -5.83
N GLY A 343 -14.04 -13.97 -5.05
CA GLY A 343 -15.36 -14.50 -5.40
C GLY A 343 -16.45 -13.42 -5.46
N ALA A 344 -16.39 -12.42 -4.57
CA ALA A 344 -17.31 -11.27 -4.62
C ALA A 344 -17.07 -10.39 -5.85
N ALA A 345 -15.80 -10.12 -6.17
CA ALA A 345 -15.41 -9.36 -7.35
C ALA A 345 -15.86 -10.06 -8.64
N ALA A 346 -15.60 -11.37 -8.77
CA ALA A 346 -15.97 -12.15 -9.95
C ALA A 346 -17.49 -12.14 -10.19
N ARG A 347 -18.30 -12.25 -9.13
CA ARG A 347 -19.77 -12.13 -9.24
C ARG A 347 -20.19 -10.74 -9.73
N PHE A 348 -19.60 -9.68 -9.18
CA PHE A 348 -19.94 -8.32 -9.54
C PHE A 348 -19.48 -7.96 -10.97
N LEU A 349 -18.27 -8.34 -11.36
CA LEU A 349 -17.71 -8.08 -12.68
C LEU A 349 -18.44 -8.85 -13.80
N LYS A 350 -19.17 -9.91 -13.48
CA LYS A 350 -20.04 -10.59 -14.45
C LYS A 350 -21.15 -9.68 -14.97
N THR A 351 -21.68 -8.80 -14.12
CA THR A 351 -22.74 -7.84 -14.48
C THR A 351 -22.18 -6.45 -14.81
N GLU A 352 -21.07 -6.06 -14.17
CA GLU A 352 -20.41 -4.77 -14.37
C GLU A 352 -18.92 -4.96 -14.75
N PRO A 353 -18.62 -5.49 -15.95
CA PRO A 353 -17.26 -5.83 -16.36
C PRO A 353 -16.34 -4.62 -16.50
N GLU A 354 -16.90 -3.42 -16.60
CA GLU A 354 -16.18 -2.16 -16.79
C GLU A 354 -16.02 -1.35 -15.49
N CYS A 355 -16.29 -1.95 -14.31
CA CYS A 355 -16.02 -1.28 -13.04
C CYS A 355 -14.53 -1.37 -12.67
N TYR A 356 -13.74 -0.41 -13.14
CA TYR A 356 -12.28 -0.44 -12.97
C TYR A 356 -11.81 -0.30 -11.52
N ARG A 357 -12.62 0.25 -10.61
CA ARG A 357 -12.35 0.25 -9.16
C ARG A 357 -12.24 -1.16 -8.57
N VAL A 358 -12.97 -2.12 -9.12
CA VAL A 358 -12.91 -3.52 -8.69
C VAL A 358 -11.72 -4.24 -9.35
N HIS A 359 -11.44 -3.96 -10.62
CA HIS A 359 -10.22 -4.44 -11.28
C HIS A 359 -8.94 -3.96 -10.58
N ASP A 360 -8.86 -2.69 -10.19
CA ASP A 360 -7.75 -2.14 -9.39
C ASP A 360 -7.57 -2.91 -8.09
N ALA A 361 -8.67 -3.18 -7.39
CA ALA A 361 -8.61 -3.87 -6.11
C ALA A 361 -8.14 -5.32 -6.24
N LEU A 362 -8.53 -6.02 -7.31
CA LEU A 362 -7.99 -7.34 -7.63
C LEU A 362 -6.50 -7.27 -8.00
N ALA A 363 -6.07 -6.24 -8.74
CA ALA A 363 -4.65 -6.04 -9.07
C ALA A 363 -3.79 -5.76 -7.82
N ARG A 364 -4.39 -5.30 -6.71
CA ARG A 364 -3.71 -5.15 -5.41
C ARG A 364 -3.53 -6.46 -4.65
N LEU A 365 -4.30 -7.51 -4.94
CA LEU A 365 -4.13 -8.85 -4.38
C LEU A 365 -2.94 -9.52 -5.06
N MET A 366 -1.75 -9.13 -4.60
CA MET A 366 -0.49 -9.47 -5.22
C MET A 366 -0.11 -10.95 -5.01
N GLY A 367 0.33 -11.61 -6.08
CA GLY A 367 0.76 -13.02 -6.12
C GLY A 367 1.02 -13.42 -7.58
N VAL A 368 1.87 -14.41 -7.86
CA VAL A 368 2.33 -14.66 -9.25
C VAL A 368 1.19 -15.06 -10.19
N ALA A 369 0.37 -16.04 -9.81
CA ALA A 369 -0.74 -16.54 -10.64
C ALA A 369 -1.87 -15.51 -10.78
N ASN A 370 -2.42 -15.05 -9.66
CA ASN A 370 -3.47 -14.03 -9.63
C ASN A 370 -3.02 -12.71 -10.25
N GLY A 371 -1.81 -12.25 -9.95
CA GLY A 371 -1.27 -10.98 -10.45
C GLY A 371 -1.16 -10.97 -11.97
N HIS A 372 -0.82 -12.10 -12.61
CA HIS A 372 -0.79 -12.17 -14.07
C HIS A 372 -2.18 -11.95 -14.68
N GLN A 373 -3.21 -12.64 -14.15
CA GLN A 373 -4.58 -12.52 -14.64
C GLN A 373 -5.19 -11.17 -14.28
N ALA A 374 -5.15 -10.77 -13.00
CA ALA A 374 -5.77 -9.55 -12.50
C ALA A 374 -5.23 -8.28 -13.18
N THR A 375 -3.92 -8.22 -13.47
CA THR A 375 -3.34 -7.08 -14.18
C THR A 375 -3.66 -7.05 -15.68
N THR A 376 -4.13 -8.15 -16.26
CA THR A 376 -4.44 -8.26 -17.70
C THR A 376 -5.93 -8.08 -17.99
N VAL A 377 -6.81 -8.70 -17.20
CA VAL A 377 -8.27 -8.68 -17.42
C VAL A 377 -8.81 -7.24 -17.39
N GLY A 378 -8.38 -6.42 -16.42
CA GLY A 378 -8.78 -5.02 -16.36
C GLY A 378 -8.30 -4.19 -17.56
N LEU A 379 -7.07 -4.41 -18.02
CA LEU A 379 -6.49 -3.77 -19.21
C LEU A 379 -7.30 -4.11 -20.46
N GLU A 380 -7.66 -5.38 -20.64
CA GLU A 380 -8.45 -5.87 -21.77
C GLU A 380 -9.87 -5.32 -21.74
N ALA A 381 -10.54 -5.36 -20.58
CA ALA A 381 -11.88 -4.80 -20.40
C ALA A 381 -11.91 -3.30 -20.71
N PHE A 382 -10.90 -2.54 -20.27
CA PHE A 382 -10.80 -1.12 -20.61
C PHE A 382 -10.59 -0.90 -22.10
N THR A 383 -9.66 -1.63 -22.71
CA THR A 383 -9.32 -1.49 -24.14
C THR A 383 -10.50 -1.84 -25.05
N ALA A 384 -11.26 -2.89 -24.73
CA ALA A 384 -12.42 -3.31 -25.50
C ALA A 384 -13.62 -2.36 -25.32
N GLY A 385 -13.78 -1.80 -24.12
CA GLY A 385 -14.91 -0.93 -23.78
C GLY A 385 -14.74 0.53 -24.20
N LEU A 386 -13.51 1.04 -24.22
CA LEU A 386 -13.22 2.47 -24.31
C LEU A 386 -13.90 3.17 -25.51
N PRO A 387 -13.75 2.73 -26.78
CA PRO A 387 -14.33 3.46 -27.90
C PRO A 387 -15.87 3.54 -27.84
N ARG A 388 -16.52 2.42 -27.48
CA ARG A 388 -17.97 2.35 -27.32
C ARG A 388 -18.45 3.33 -26.25
N ARG A 389 -17.80 3.34 -25.08
CA ARG A 389 -18.20 4.21 -23.95
C ARG A 389 -18.07 5.70 -24.29
N ILE A 390 -17.07 6.07 -25.08
CA ILE A 390 -16.95 7.44 -25.59
C ILE A 390 -18.09 7.78 -26.56
N ARG A 391 -18.41 6.89 -27.51
CA ARG A 391 -19.52 7.08 -28.45
C ARG A 391 -20.87 7.28 -27.75
N GLU A 392 -21.06 6.63 -26.60
CA GLU A 392 -22.28 6.72 -25.79
C GLU A 392 -22.41 8.06 -25.03
N GLN A 393 -21.39 8.93 -25.01
CA GLN A 393 -21.45 10.17 -24.24
C GLN A 393 -22.40 11.20 -24.88
N PRO A 394 -23.39 11.72 -24.12
CA PRO A 394 -24.27 12.78 -24.61
C PRO A 394 -23.51 14.04 -25.00
N GLY A 395 -23.77 14.56 -26.19
CA GLY A 395 -23.12 15.78 -26.70
C GLY A 395 -21.64 15.59 -27.05
N LEU A 396 -21.22 14.36 -27.39
CA LEU A 396 -19.85 14.04 -27.80
C LEU A 396 -19.35 15.01 -28.91
N PRO A 397 -18.19 15.68 -28.72
CA PRO A 397 -17.62 16.56 -29.74
C PRO A 397 -17.24 15.80 -31.01
N GLY A 398 -17.50 16.38 -32.20
CA GLY A 398 -17.22 15.73 -33.49
C GLY A 398 -15.77 15.26 -33.66
N ALA A 399 -14.80 16.11 -33.29
CA ALA A 399 -13.37 15.76 -33.34
C ALA A 399 -12.99 14.57 -32.44
N VAL A 400 -13.76 14.31 -31.38
CA VAL A 400 -13.56 13.13 -30.52
C VAL A 400 -14.27 11.92 -31.12
N ALA A 401 -15.47 12.11 -31.67
CA ALA A 401 -16.23 11.05 -32.34
C ALA A 401 -15.45 10.42 -33.51
N ASP A 402 -14.72 11.21 -34.28
CA ASP A 402 -13.92 10.76 -35.42
C ASP A 402 -12.79 9.77 -35.01
N LEU A 403 -12.28 9.89 -33.78
CA LEU A 403 -11.21 9.04 -33.25
C LEU A 403 -11.70 7.69 -32.73
N VAL A 404 -12.99 7.58 -32.38
CA VAL A 404 -13.58 6.35 -31.83
C VAL A 404 -14.48 5.65 -32.84
N THR A 405 -14.11 5.67 -34.13
CA THR A 405 -14.85 4.95 -35.18
C THR A 405 -14.56 3.45 -35.22
N ARG A 406 -13.41 3.04 -34.68
CA ARG A 406 -13.00 1.63 -34.54
C ARG A 406 -13.39 1.10 -33.16
N ASP A 407 -13.44 -0.23 -33.02
CA ASP A 407 -13.77 -0.88 -31.74
C ASP A 407 -12.56 -1.07 -30.82
N ARG A 408 -11.33 -0.89 -31.33
CA ARG A 408 -10.10 -0.90 -30.55
C ARG A 408 -9.16 0.19 -31.06
N LEU A 409 -8.48 0.84 -30.12
CA LEU A 409 -7.44 1.84 -30.38
C LEU A 409 -6.07 1.21 -30.10
N ASP A 410 -5.08 1.58 -30.90
CA ASP A 410 -3.67 1.37 -30.56
C ASP A 410 -3.18 2.47 -29.60
N SER A 411 -1.93 2.37 -29.15
CA SER A 411 -1.37 3.27 -28.13
C SER A 411 -1.34 4.74 -28.56
N GLU A 412 -1.05 5.01 -29.84
CA GLU A 412 -1.04 6.38 -30.39
C GLU A 412 -2.47 6.93 -30.50
N SER A 413 -3.40 6.14 -31.04
CA SER A 413 -4.81 6.54 -31.17
C SER A 413 -5.49 6.77 -29.82
N GLU A 414 -5.14 5.97 -28.80
CA GLU A 414 -5.63 6.17 -27.43
C GLU A 414 -5.03 7.46 -26.82
N ALA A 415 -3.76 7.77 -27.07
CA ALA A 415 -3.16 9.04 -26.65
C ALA A 415 -3.84 10.25 -27.32
N ASP A 416 -4.07 10.18 -28.64
CA ASP A 416 -4.76 11.19 -29.43
C ASP A 416 -6.19 11.43 -28.92
N LEU A 417 -6.89 10.36 -28.49
CA LEU A 417 -8.21 10.47 -27.86
C LEU A 417 -8.17 11.32 -26.58
N TYR A 418 -7.17 11.12 -25.71
CA TYR A 418 -7.03 11.93 -24.50
C TYR A 418 -6.76 13.40 -24.82
N ASP A 419 -5.92 13.67 -25.81
CA ASP A 419 -5.61 15.03 -26.24
C ASP A 419 -6.80 15.71 -26.94
N ALA A 420 -7.60 14.97 -27.69
CA ALA A 420 -8.84 15.46 -28.30
C ALA A 420 -9.89 15.81 -27.25
N LEU A 421 -10.07 14.96 -26.22
CA LEU A 421 -10.94 15.25 -25.07
C LEU A 421 -10.45 16.50 -24.31
N ARG A 422 -9.14 16.60 -24.08
CA ARG A 422 -8.53 17.80 -23.48
C ARG A 422 -8.78 19.05 -24.31
N ALA A 423 -8.61 18.98 -25.63
CA ALA A 423 -8.86 20.09 -26.54
C ALA A 423 -10.33 20.50 -26.57
N ALA A 424 -11.25 19.53 -26.55
CA ALA A 424 -12.68 19.77 -26.51
C ALA A 424 -13.14 20.44 -25.20
N GLY A 425 -12.46 20.19 -24.08
CA GLY A 425 -12.80 20.78 -22.77
C GLY A 425 -12.40 22.25 -22.59
N LYS A 426 -11.75 22.86 -23.60
CA LYS A 426 -11.40 24.29 -23.59
C LYS A 426 -12.67 25.14 -23.35
N PRO A 427 -12.62 26.18 -22.49
CA PRO A 427 -13.82 26.95 -22.14
C PRO A 427 -14.51 27.65 -23.31
N THR A 428 -13.83 27.87 -24.43
CA THR A 428 -14.42 28.42 -25.66
C THR A 428 -15.28 27.40 -26.42
N LEU A 429 -15.11 26.10 -26.16
CA LEU A 429 -15.79 25.00 -26.84
C LEU A 429 -16.74 24.25 -25.91
N ASP A 430 -16.41 24.14 -24.62
CA ASP A 430 -17.21 23.40 -23.63
C ASP A 430 -17.70 24.31 -22.50
N ARG A 431 -19.01 24.27 -22.27
CA ARG A 431 -19.69 24.92 -21.14
C ARG A 431 -20.12 23.91 -20.06
N GLY A 432 -20.02 22.61 -20.34
CA GLY A 432 -20.46 21.57 -19.43
C GLY A 432 -19.52 21.36 -18.25
N GLU A 433 -20.02 20.65 -17.25
CA GLU A 433 -19.32 20.38 -16.00
C GLU A 433 -19.64 18.97 -15.48
N PRO A 434 -18.63 18.14 -15.18
CA PRO A 434 -17.20 18.37 -15.40
C PRO A 434 -16.87 18.55 -16.88
N SER A 435 -15.72 19.15 -17.21
CA SER A 435 -15.31 19.40 -18.60
C SER A 435 -14.99 18.12 -19.37
N TRP A 436 -14.94 18.17 -20.70
CA TRP A 436 -14.36 17.06 -21.49
C TRP A 436 -12.90 16.78 -21.15
N THR A 437 -12.14 17.79 -20.70
CA THR A 437 -10.79 17.59 -20.18
C THR A 437 -10.78 16.71 -18.92
N ALA A 438 -11.78 16.86 -18.05
CA ALA A 438 -11.94 16.01 -16.89
C ALA A 438 -12.21 14.55 -17.29
N LEU A 439 -13.05 14.29 -18.30
CA LEU A 439 -13.26 12.92 -18.80
C LEU A 439 -11.96 12.31 -19.36
N GLY A 440 -11.22 13.07 -20.18
CA GLY A 440 -9.92 12.62 -20.68
C GLY A 440 -8.95 12.28 -19.56
N SER A 441 -8.93 13.09 -18.50
CA SER A 441 -8.07 12.87 -17.32
C SER A 441 -8.51 11.64 -16.51
N ILE A 442 -9.81 11.46 -16.28
CA ILE A 442 -10.36 10.27 -15.60
C ILE A 442 -9.92 9.00 -16.32
N LEU A 443 -10.15 8.92 -17.65
CA LEU A 443 -9.85 7.72 -18.42
C LEU A 443 -8.34 7.45 -18.49
N ARG A 444 -7.55 8.51 -18.60
CA ARG A 444 -6.09 8.39 -18.61
C ARG A 444 -5.53 7.93 -17.27
N ASP A 445 -6.11 8.37 -16.15
CA ASP A 445 -5.77 7.90 -14.81
C ASP A 445 -6.10 6.40 -14.65
N VAL A 446 -7.22 5.92 -15.20
CA VAL A 446 -7.54 4.49 -15.22
C VAL A 446 -6.41 3.71 -15.91
N ARG A 447 -6.02 4.16 -17.11
CA ARG A 447 -4.93 3.52 -17.87
C ARG A 447 -3.60 3.58 -17.12
N PHE A 448 -3.29 4.71 -16.47
CA PHE A 448 -2.08 4.87 -15.68
C PHE A 448 -2.01 3.84 -14.55
N SER A 449 -3.07 3.69 -13.75
CA SER A 449 -3.09 2.71 -12.66
C SER A 449 -2.95 1.28 -13.17
N GLN A 450 -3.59 0.94 -14.30
CA GLN A 450 -3.45 -0.39 -14.92
C GLN A 450 -2.03 -0.66 -15.42
N ALA A 451 -1.41 0.33 -16.09
CA ALA A 451 -0.02 0.25 -16.54
C ALA A 451 0.93 0.08 -15.35
N TRP A 452 0.72 0.84 -14.27
CA TRP A 452 1.49 0.72 -13.04
C TRP A 452 1.49 -0.69 -12.48
N TYR A 453 0.32 -1.29 -12.22
CA TYR A 453 0.27 -2.63 -11.64
C TYR A 453 0.87 -3.68 -12.57
N ARG A 454 0.64 -3.57 -13.89
CA ARG A 454 1.21 -4.52 -14.84
C ARG A 454 2.74 -4.46 -14.85
N LEU A 455 3.31 -3.26 -14.92
CA LEU A 455 4.76 -3.06 -14.93
C LEU A 455 5.39 -3.45 -13.58
N TYR A 456 4.76 -3.08 -12.47
CA TYR A 456 5.23 -3.48 -11.14
C TYR A 456 5.21 -5.01 -10.99
N PHE A 457 4.13 -5.68 -11.40
CA PHE A 457 4.03 -7.13 -11.42
C PHE A 457 5.17 -7.75 -12.25
N MET A 458 5.35 -7.27 -13.48
CA MET A 458 6.40 -7.75 -14.38
C MET A 458 7.80 -7.59 -13.78
N ALA A 459 8.11 -6.41 -13.23
CA ALA A 459 9.44 -6.09 -12.70
C ALA A 459 9.75 -6.77 -11.37
N VAL A 460 8.77 -6.85 -10.46
CA VAL A 460 9.01 -7.22 -9.05
C VAL A 460 8.60 -8.65 -8.74
N GLN A 461 7.55 -9.18 -9.38
CA GLN A 461 7.02 -10.51 -9.07
C GLN A 461 7.34 -11.54 -10.12
N TRP A 462 7.14 -11.19 -11.39
CA TRP A 462 7.43 -12.09 -12.50
C TRP A 462 8.93 -12.11 -12.82
N GLY A 463 9.62 -10.97 -12.66
CA GLY A 463 11.05 -10.84 -12.92
C GLY A 463 11.40 -10.83 -14.40
N VAL A 464 10.54 -10.25 -15.25
CA VAL A 464 10.76 -10.16 -16.70
C VAL A 464 11.12 -8.72 -17.11
N PRO A 465 11.87 -8.52 -18.22
CA PRO A 465 12.18 -7.19 -18.72
C PRO A 465 10.91 -6.36 -18.98
N THR A 466 10.89 -5.12 -18.49
CA THR A 466 9.74 -4.21 -18.60
C THR A 466 9.90 -3.13 -19.65
N ALA A 467 11.09 -2.95 -20.24
CA ALA A 467 11.39 -1.76 -21.02
C ALA A 467 10.47 -1.55 -22.23
N ASP A 468 10.14 -2.61 -22.98
CA ASP A 468 9.28 -2.49 -24.17
C ASP A 468 7.83 -2.17 -23.79
N ALA A 469 7.26 -2.93 -22.83
CA ALA A 469 5.93 -2.66 -22.29
C ALA A 469 5.83 -1.24 -21.67
N ALA A 470 6.88 -0.79 -20.97
CA ALA A 470 6.93 0.54 -20.38
C ALA A 470 6.94 1.64 -21.44
N ARG A 471 7.65 1.46 -22.58
CA ARG A 471 7.63 2.40 -23.71
C ARG A 471 6.27 2.46 -24.41
N GLU A 472 5.61 1.31 -24.56
CA GLU A 472 4.26 1.25 -25.11
C GLU A 472 3.26 2.02 -24.22
N PHE A 473 3.24 1.74 -22.91
CA PHE A 473 2.41 2.50 -21.97
C PHE A 473 2.78 3.98 -21.90
N ALA A 474 4.06 4.32 -21.99
CA ALA A 474 4.50 5.72 -22.02
C ALA A 474 3.94 6.47 -23.24
N THR A 475 3.79 5.79 -24.38
CA THR A 475 3.15 6.35 -25.59
C THR A 475 1.69 6.66 -25.31
N THR A 476 0.92 5.69 -24.80
CA THR A 476 -0.49 5.89 -24.42
C THR A 476 -0.67 7.02 -23.38
N LEU A 477 0.27 7.12 -22.44
CA LEU A 477 0.21 8.06 -21.31
C LEU A 477 0.94 9.39 -21.57
N ALA A 478 1.28 9.71 -22.83
CA ALA A 478 1.98 10.94 -23.23
C ALA A 478 1.33 12.24 -22.71
N GLY A 479 1.92 12.91 -21.72
CA GLY A 479 1.38 14.14 -21.12
C GLY A 479 0.58 13.92 -19.83
N HIS A 480 0.52 12.69 -19.32
CA HIS A 480 0.08 12.39 -17.97
C HIS A 480 1.08 12.94 -16.93
N PRO A 481 0.65 13.59 -15.83
CA PRO A 481 1.56 14.20 -14.85
C PRO A 481 2.49 13.18 -14.16
N LEU A 482 2.04 11.93 -14.05
CA LEU A 482 2.79 10.82 -13.42
C LEU A 482 3.54 9.94 -14.44
N LEU A 483 3.65 10.37 -15.71
CA LEU A 483 4.39 9.64 -16.75
C LEU A 483 5.82 9.22 -16.31
N PRO A 484 6.61 10.05 -15.58
CA PRO A 484 7.93 9.64 -15.12
C PRO A 484 7.94 8.36 -14.26
N VAL A 485 6.84 8.06 -13.56
CA VAL A 485 6.69 6.81 -12.81
C VAL A 485 6.73 5.60 -13.75
N ILE A 486 6.01 5.67 -14.88
CA ILE A 486 5.99 4.61 -15.90
C ILE A 486 7.35 4.51 -16.60
N GLU A 487 7.96 5.65 -16.93
CA GLU A 487 9.29 5.68 -17.56
C GLU A 487 10.39 5.10 -16.67
N SER A 488 10.20 5.09 -15.35
CA SER A 488 11.15 4.47 -14.42
C SER A 488 11.33 2.96 -14.67
N PHE A 489 10.34 2.28 -15.28
CA PHE A 489 10.42 0.87 -15.68
C PHE A 489 11.16 0.64 -17.01
N VAL A 490 11.55 1.70 -17.73
CA VAL A 490 12.41 1.59 -18.93
C VAL A 490 13.88 1.37 -18.54
N VAL A 491 14.25 1.81 -17.34
CA VAL A 491 15.61 1.74 -16.82
C VAL A 491 15.79 0.47 -15.99
N ASP A 492 16.91 -0.23 -16.19
CA ASP A 492 17.30 -1.33 -15.31
C ASP A 492 17.72 -0.76 -13.94
N ARG A 493 16.88 -0.97 -12.94
CA ARG A 493 17.08 -0.45 -11.59
C ARG A 493 18.33 -0.98 -10.87
N GLN A 494 18.80 -2.17 -11.22
CA GLN A 494 20.00 -2.74 -10.59
C GLN A 494 21.26 -2.12 -11.19
N ARG A 495 21.21 -1.80 -12.49
CA ARG A 495 22.34 -1.18 -13.22
C ARG A 495 22.42 0.33 -13.01
N ASP A 496 21.29 1.03 -13.00
CA ASP A 496 21.24 2.49 -12.86
C ASP A 496 20.14 2.96 -11.88
N PRO A 497 20.34 2.73 -10.57
CA PRO A 497 19.40 3.21 -9.56
C PRO A 497 19.29 4.75 -9.50
N ALA A 498 20.31 5.48 -9.97
CA ALA A 498 20.31 6.94 -9.99
C ALA A 498 19.34 7.49 -11.05
N ALA A 499 19.30 6.90 -12.25
CA ALA A 499 18.34 7.26 -13.28
C ALA A 499 16.91 6.91 -12.89
N VAL A 500 16.68 5.77 -12.22
CA VAL A 500 15.36 5.45 -11.63
C VAL A 500 14.97 6.52 -10.61
N ARG A 501 15.84 6.87 -9.67
CA ARG A 501 15.59 7.92 -8.67
C ARG A 501 15.31 9.27 -9.31
N ALA A 502 16.02 9.64 -10.37
CA ALA A 502 15.78 10.88 -11.11
C ALA A 502 14.37 10.93 -11.71
N LYS A 503 13.86 9.81 -12.24
CA LYS A 503 12.48 9.70 -12.73
C LYS A 503 11.46 9.82 -11.60
N LEU A 504 11.68 9.14 -10.47
CA LEU A 504 10.73 9.15 -9.35
C LEU A 504 10.65 10.53 -8.67
N THR A 505 11.78 11.23 -8.53
CA THR A 505 11.86 12.58 -7.93
C THR A 505 11.44 13.71 -8.89
N ALA A 506 11.26 13.43 -10.18
CA ALA A 506 10.70 14.39 -11.13
C ALA A 506 9.20 14.60 -10.94
N VAL A 507 8.53 13.69 -10.23
CA VAL A 507 7.13 13.82 -9.84
C VAL A 507 7.03 14.58 -8.53
N ALA A 508 6.04 15.46 -8.40
CA ALA A 508 5.80 16.16 -7.15
C ALA A 508 5.46 15.14 -6.03
N GLU A 509 6.38 14.93 -5.09
CA GLU A 509 6.31 13.93 -4.01
C GLU A 509 5.09 14.08 -3.08
N ARG A 510 4.32 15.17 -3.23
CA ARG A 510 3.22 15.60 -2.35
C ARG A 510 1.82 15.45 -2.96
N ASP A 511 1.70 14.67 -4.03
CA ASP A 511 0.41 14.27 -4.59
C ASP A 511 0.10 12.78 -4.28
N PHE A 512 0.98 12.10 -3.52
CA PHE A 512 0.85 10.68 -3.23
C PHE A 512 0.36 10.43 -1.81
N ASP A 513 -0.74 9.69 -1.72
CA ASP A 513 -1.28 9.14 -0.48
C ASP A 513 -1.32 7.60 -0.55
N ILE A 514 -2.08 6.97 0.35
CA ILE A 514 -2.23 5.52 0.42
C ILE A 514 -2.68 4.85 -0.89
N ARG A 515 -3.36 5.56 -1.79
CA ARG A 515 -3.76 5.03 -3.10
C ARG A 515 -2.53 4.66 -3.94
N ALA A 516 -1.42 5.34 -3.73
CA ALA A 516 -0.10 5.04 -4.28
C ALA A 516 0.76 4.14 -3.38
N GLY A 517 0.16 3.34 -2.47
CA GLY A 517 0.91 2.57 -1.46
C GLY A 517 2.04 1.68 -2.02
N TRP A 518 1.86 1.07 -3.19
CA TRP A 518 2.90 0.27 -3.86
C TRP A 518 4.02 1.11 -4.49
N TYR A 519 3.75 2.37 -4.84
CA TYR A 519 4.79 3.31 -5.28
C TYR A 519 5.82 3.54 -4.19
N SER A 520 5.41 3.54 -2.92
CA SER A 520 6.37 3.63 -1.80
C SER A 520 7.36 2.46 -1.80
N ASN A 521 6.91 1.24 -2.12
CA ASN A 521 7.79 0.07 -2.20
C ASN A 521 8.75 0.19 -3.40
N TRP A 522 8.27 0.73 -4.52
CA TRP A 522 9.11 1.02 -5.68
C TRP A 522 10.15 2.11 -5.38
N CYS A 523 9.78 3.12 -4.60
CA CYS A 523 10.71 4.14 -4.11
C CYS A 523 11.78 3.56 -3.19
N ASP A 524 11.43 2.66 -2.27
CA ASP A 524 12.41 2.00 -1.38
C ASP A 524 13.49 1.25 -2.17
N LEU A 525 13.16 0.73 -3.35
CA LEU A 525 14.11 0.05 -4.24
C LEU A 525 15.09 1.02 -4.92
N ALA A 526 14.74 2.31 -5.03
CA ALA A 526 15.53 3.35 -5.71
C ALA A 526 16.14 4.40 -4.75
N ASP A 527 15.60 4.51 -3.53
CA ASP A 527 16.05 5.39 -2.45
C ASP A 527 16.05 4.65 -1.10
N PRO A 528 17.18 4.04 -0.71
CA PRO A 528 17.28 3.27 0.53
C PRO A 528 17.18 4.12 1.80
N THR A 529 17.19 5.47 1.70
CA THR A 529 16.98 6.34 2.87
C THR A 529 15.53 6.31 3.38
N GLY A 530 14.60 5.82 2.56
CA GLY A 530 13.17 5.74 2.90
C GLY A 530 12.50 7.10 3.04
N LYS A 531 13.16 8.19 2.62
CA LYS A 531 12.63 9.56 2.68
C LYS A 531 11.41 9.69 1.78
N LEU A 532 11.52 9.27 0.51
CA LEU A 532 10.40 9.27 -0.46
C LEU A 532 9.16 8.55 0.08
N ARG A 533 9.35 7.38 0.69
CA ARG A 533 8.28 6.61 1.36
C ARG A 533 7.66 7.36 2.55
N GLY A 534 8.48 8.05 3.35
CA GLY A 534 8.00 8.81 4.50
C GLY A 534 7.07 9.95 4.11
N GLU A 535 7.37 10.62 3.00
CA GLU A 535 6.56 11.72 2.46
C GLU A 535 5.24 11.22 1.86
N ALA A 536 5.27 10.16 1.04
CA ALA A 536 4.07 9.56 0.45
C ALA A 536 3.09 8.97 1.50
N ARG A 537 3.58 8.56 2.68
CA ARG A 537 2.71 8.02 3.76
C ARG A 537 2.02 9.10 4.58
N ALA A 538 2.44 10.37 4.48
CA ALA A 538 1.96 11.43 5.35
C ALA A 538 0.61 12.05 4.93
N GLN A 539 0.07 11.68 3.76
CA GLN A 539 -1.04 12.39 3.10
C GLN A 539 -2.40 11.65 3.10
N ASN A 540 -2.59 10.66 3.98
CA ASN A 540 -3.76 9.79 3.92
C ASN A 540 -5.08 10.49 4.30
N SER A 541 -6.14 10.19 3.54
CA SER A 541 -7.53 10.48 3.92
C SER A 541 -8.00 9.55 5.06
N HIS A 542 -9.09 9.97 5.71
CA HIS A 542 -9.62 9.34 6.93
C HIS A 542 -10.97 8.63 6.74
N GLY A 543 -11.40 8.43 5.49
CA GLY A 543 -12.53 7.57 5.17
C GLY A 543 -12.22 6.10 5.46
N TYR A 544 -13.25 5.29 5.74
CA TYR A 544 -13.09 3.87 6.07
C TYR A 544 -12.27 3.10 5.02
N GLN A 545 -12.56 3.28 3.73
CA GLN A 545 -11.86 2.60 2.63
C GLN A 545 -10.37 2.96 2.59
N ASP A 546 -10.03 4.24 2.79
CA ASP A 546 -8.63 4.71 2.82
C ASP A 546 -7.88 4.11 4.02
N VAL A 547 -8.52 4.08 5.20
CA VAL A 547 -7.94 3.47 6.41
C VAL A 547 -7.79 1.96 6.25
N ALA A 548 -8.77 1.27 5.69
CA ALA A 548 -8.71 -0.17 5.43
C ALA A 548 -7.58 -0.51 4.43
N ARG A 549 -7.45 0.26 3.34
CA ARG A 549 -6.37 0.13 2.36
C ARG A 549 -5.00 0.43 2.99
N TRP A 550 -4.93 1.42 3.87
CA TRP A 550 -3.70 1.74 4.60
C TRP A 550 -3.27 0.59 5.50
N LEU A 551 -4.20 0.05 6.28
CA LEU A 551 -3.96 -1.13 7.11
C LEU A 551 -3.50 -2.31 6.28
N TYR A 552 -4.07 -2.54 5.08
CA TYR A 552 -3.59 -3.57 4.15
C TYR A 552 -2.10 -3.38 3.80
N SER A 553 -1.71 -2.17 3.38
CA SER A 553 -0.37 -1.86 2.88
C SER A 553 0.76 -2.05 3.89
N VAL A 554 0.49 -1.93 5.19
CA VAL A 554 1.53 -2.04 6.24
C VAL A 554 1.87 -3.48 6.63
N GLY A 555 1.23 -4.48 6.02
CA GLY A 555 1.50 -5.90 6.27
C GLY A 555 1.08 -6.41 7.66
N ASP A 556 1.15 -7.72 7.87
CA ASP A 556 0.59 -8.42 9.04
C ASP A 556 1.42 -8.22 10.33
N GLN A 557 1.44 -6.98 10.84
CA GLN A 557 2.11 -6.59 12.08
C GLN A 557 1.06 -6.35 13.18
N ASP A 558 0.53 -7.44 13.74
CA ASP A 558 -0.67 -7.46 14.61
C ASP A 558 -0.66 -6.40 15.71
N ASN A 559 0.43 -6.32 16.48
CA ASN A 559 0.53 -5.35 17.58
C ASN A 559 0.65 -3.89 17.10
N TYR A 560 1.17 -3.67 15.89
CA TYR A 560 1.20 -2.33 15.29
C TYR A 560 -0.20 -1.93 14.82
N ARG A 561 -0.89 -2.79 14.07
CA ARG A 561 -2.24 -2.52 13.53
C ARG A 561 -3.31 -2.39 14.61
N ALA A 562 -3.24 -3.16 15.69
CA ALA A 562 -4.20 -3.11 16.79
C ALA A 562 -4.34 -1.70 17.41
N LYS A 563 -3.27 -0.90 17.42
CA LYS A 563 -3.28 0.51 17.91
C LYS A 563 -4.25 1.41 17.13
N TYR A 564 -4.63 1.00 15.92
CA TYR A 564 -5.51 1.77 15.04
C TYR A 564 -6.97 1.30 15.12
N GLY A 565 -7.26 0.19 15.82
CA GLY A 565 -8.60 -0.41 15.88
C GLY A 565 -9.67 0.54 16.42
N ALA A 566 -9.37 1.31 17.46
CA ALA A 566 -10.29 2.32 18.01
C ALA A 566 -10.59 3.44 17.01
N GLY A 567 -9.61 3.83 16.19
CA GLY A 567 -9.79 4.78 15.09
C GLY A 567 -10.73 4.23 14.02
N VAL A 568 -10.53 2.97 13.61
CA VAL A 568 -11.41 2.29 12.64
C VAL A 568 -12.85 2.24 13.16
N ARG A 569 -13.07 1.82 14.41
CA ARG A 569 -14.42 1.74 15.01
C ARG A 569 -15.09 3.12 15.17
N ARG A 570 -14.31 4.20 15.30
CA ARG A 570 -14.85 5.57 15.35
C ARG A 570 -15.38 6.04 13.99
N VAL A 571 -14.72 5.62 12.90
CA VAL A 571 -15.13 5.97 11.53
C VAL A 571 -16.25 5.05 11.04
N SER A 572 -16.16 3.75 11.34
CA SER A 572 -17.11 2.72 10.95
C SER A 572 -17.31 1.71 12.10
N PRO A 573 -18.30 1.93 12.99
CA PRO A 573 -18.48 1.13 14.21
C PRO A 573 -18.89 -0.32 13.95
N HIS A 574 -19.59 -0.59 12.85
CA HIS A 574 -20.04 -1.93 12.46
C HIS A 574 -19.10 -2.64 11.48
N ALA A 575 -17.95 -2.02 11.14
CA ALA A 575 -16.98 -2.67 10.24
C ALA A 575 -16.30 -3.86 10.94
N PRO A 576 -16.31 -5.07 10.34
CA PRO A 576 -15.65 -6.24 10.93
C PRO A 576 -14.16 -6.02 11.18
N LEU A 577 -13.47 -5.27 10.32
CA LEU A 577 -12.05 -4.92 10.48
C LEU A 577 -11.75 -4.29 11.85
N GLY A 578 -12.61 -3.39 12.34
CA GLY A 578 -12.42 -2.74 13.64
C GLY A 578 -12.56 -3.71 14.81
N ALA A 579 -13.44 -4.70 14.69
CA ALA A 579 -13.63 -5.77 15.67
C ALA A 579 -12.48 -6.80 15.60
N ALA A 580 -12.02 -7.16 14.40
CA ALA A 580 -10.90 -8.07 14.18
C ALA A 580 -9.59 -7.53 14.78
N LEU A 581 -9.33 -6.22 14.64
CA LEU A 581 -8.17 -5.57 15.27
C LEU A 581 -8.25 -5.57 16.80
N LEU A 582 -9.45 -5.42 17.37
CA LEU A 582 -9.66 -5.51 18.82
C LEU A 582 -9.47 -6.95 19.33
N ALA A 583 -9.96 -7.94 18.58
CA ALA A 583 -9.84 -9.36 18.92
C ALA A 583 -8.38 -9.84 18.91
N SER A 584 -7.55 -9.33 18.00
CA SER A 584 -6.13 -9.70 17.88
C SER A 584 -5.19 -8.88 18.77
N ALA A 585 -5.67 -7.77 19.35
CA ALA A 585 -4.87 -6.89 20.20
C ALA A 585 -4.28 -7.64 21.41
N ARG A 586 -3.03 -7.29 21.77
CA ARG A 586 -2.33 -7.83 22.93
C ARG A 586 -1.75 -6.70 23.78
N PRO A 587 -1.58 -6.91 25.11
CA PRO A 587 -0.84 -5.98 25.93
C PRO A 587 0.58 -5.82 25.38
N ASP A 588 0.98 -4.57 25.11
CA ASP A 588 2.35 -4.21 24.72
C ASP A 588 3.14 -3.84 25.99
N PRO A 589 4.14 -4.64 26.41
CA PRO A 589 4.93 -4.34 27.60
C PRO A 589 5.70 -3.02 27.49
N GLY A 590 5.97 -2.54 26.27
CA GLY A 590 6.64 -1.27 26.00
C GLY A 590 5.70 -0.07 25.96
N ASP A 591 4.38 -0.27 25.96
CA ASP A 591 3.36 0.78 25.92
C ASP A 591 2.01 0.31 26.51
N PRO A 592 1.95 0.00 27.82
CA PRO A 592 0.82 -0.69 28.46
C PRO A 592 -0.50 0.12 28.54
N GLY A 593 -0.57 1.32 27.96
CA GLY A 593 -1.73 2.23 28.04
C GLY A 593 -2.40 2.57 26.71
N ALA A 594 -1.74 2.33 25.57
CA ALA A 594 -2.18 2.83 24.26
C ALA A 594 -3.10 1.87 23.49
N THR A 595 -3.00 0.56 23.70
CA THR A 595 -3.75 -0.44 22.93
C THR A 595 -4.93 -0.97 23.72
N GLU A 596 -6.14 -0.80 23.20
CA GLU A 596 -7.35 -1.43 23.74
C GLU A 596 -7.30 -2.95 23.48
N VAL A 597 -7.58 -3.76 24.50
CA VAL A 597 -7.54 -5.23 24.42
C VAL A 597 -8.88 -5.79 24.85
N ALA A 598 -9.45 -6.69 24.04
CA ALA A 598 -10.68 -7.39 24.39
C ALA A 598 -10.46 -8.36 25.57
N ASP A 599 -11.38 -8.34 26.53
CA ASP A 599 -11.51 -9.43 27.50
C ASP A 599 -12.31 -10.61 26.93
N ALA A 600 -12.48 -11.68 27.71
CA ALA A 600 -13.18 -12.89 27.25
C ALA A 600 -14.65 -12.64 26.86
N ALA A 601 -15.34 -11.72 27.54
CA ALA A 601 -16.74 -11.39 27.22
C ALA A 601 -16.82 -10.59 25.91
N ALA A 602 -15.91 -9.63 25.72
CA ALA A 602 -15.79 -8.88 24.48
C ALA A 602 -15.45 -9.79 23.28
N LEU A 603 -14.54 -10.76 23.44
CA LEU A 603 -14.22 -11.73 22.40
C LEU A 603 -15.45 -12.58 22.00
N ALA A 604 -16.23 -13.05 22.98
CA ALA A 604 -17.44 -13.82 22.73
C ALA A 604 -18.53 -12.99 22.02
N GLU A 605 -18.69 -11.71 22.37
CA GLU A 605 -19.65 -10.83 21.70
C GLU A 605 -19.21 -10.47 20.28
N ILE A 606 -17.92 -10.23 20.05
CA ILE A 606 -17.35 -10.03 18.71
C ILE A 606 -17.66 -11.23 17.82
N GLU A 607 -17.39 -12.43 18.34
CA GLU A 607 -17.64 -13.67 17.63
C GLU A 607 -19.11 -13.88 17.24
N LYS A 608 -20.02 -13.59 18.18
CA LYS A 608 -21.47 -13.67 17.96
C LYS A 608 -21.97 -12.62 16.97
N THR A 609 -21.39 -11.43 16.97
CA THR A 609 -21.79 -10.31 16.11
C THR A 609 -21.30 -10.49 14.68
N TYR A 610 -20.11 -11.06 14.50
CA TYR A 610 -19.46 -11.22 13.20
C TYR A 610 -19.17 -12.69 12.83
N PRO A 611 -20.18 -13.59 12.85
CA PRO A 611 -19.98 -15.02 12.56
C PRO A 611 -19.65 -15.28 11.08
N GLU A 612 -20.00 -14.34 10.19
CA GLU A 612 -19.80 -14.42 8.74
C GLU A 612 -18.58 -13.62 8.24
N SER A 613 -17.80 -13.00 9.14
CA SER A 613 -16.59 -12.26 8.73
C SER A 613 -15.35 -13.16 8.81
N PRO A 614 -14.76 -13.58 7.67
CA PRO A 614 -13.53 -14.38 7.66
C PRO A 614 -12.37 -13.69 8.39
N THR A 615 -12.23 -12.36 8.26
CA THR A 615 -11.19 -11.59 8.98
C THR A 615 -11.38 -11.68 10.49
N VAL A 616 -12.61 -11.53 11.00
CA VAL A 616 -12.86 -11.65 12.45
C VAL A 616 -12.59 -13.07 12.94
N GLN A 617 -13.06 -14.09 12.20
CA GLN A 617 -12.84 -15.49 12.55
C GLN A 617 -11.34 -15.83 12.59
N ARG A 618 -10.55 -15.37 11.61
CA ARG A 618 -9.09 -15.50 11.62
C ARG A 618 -8.46 -14.89 12.87
N ARG A 619 -8.80 -13.64 13.19
CA ARG A 619 -8.19 -12.92 14.33
C ARG A 619 -8.56 -13.52 15.68
N LEU A 620 -9.81 -13.96 15.85
CA LEU A 620 -10.23 -14.74 17.01
C LEU A 620 -9.44 -16.04 17.11
N ALA A 621 -9.28 -16.77 16.00
CA ALA A 621 -8.55 -18.03 15.97
C ALA A 621 -7.08 -17.87 16.39
N GLN A 622 -6.40 -16.83 15.89
CA GLN A 622 -5.03 -16.48 16.27
C GLN A 622 -4.92 -16.08 17.74
N ARG A 623 -5.89 -15.31 18.25
CA ARG A 623 -5.96 -14.90 19.65
C ARG A 623 -6.13 -16.12 20.55
N TYR A 624 -7.13 -16.95 20.29
CA TYR A 624 -7.39 -18.17 21.06
C TYR A 624 -6.23 -19.16 21.00
N SER A 625 -5.57 -19.32 19.84
CA SER A 625 -4.38 -20.16 19.71
C SER A 625 -3.22 -19.68 20.59
N THR A 626 -3.03 -18.37 20.68
CA THR A 626 -2.00 -17.75 21.55
C THR A 626 -2.34 -17.94 23.02
N ASP A 627 -3.63 -17.79 23.38
CA ASP A 627 -4.12 -17.96 24.75
C ASP A 627 -4.18 -19.44 25.19
N GLY A 628 -3.78 -20.39 24.32
CA GLY A 628 -3.83 -21.83 24.58
C GLY A 628 -5.24 -22.45 24.51
N ARG A 629 -6.25 -21.67 24.11
CA ARG A 629 -7.64 -22.10 23.92
C ARG A 629 -7.81 -22.77 22.56
N PHE A 630 -7.22 -23.96 22.41
CA PHE A 630 -7.09 -24.61 21.11
C PHE A 630 -8.42 -25.05 20.48
N ASP A 631 -9.42 -25.44 21.28
CA ASP A 631 -10.73 -25.84 20.74
C ASP A 631 -11.50 -24.64 20.16
N ASP A 632 -11.44 -23.49 20.83
CA ASP A 632 -12.02 -22.24 20.31
C ASP A 632 -11.28 -21.77 19.05
N ALA A 633 -9.94 -21.88 19.06
CA ALA A 633 -9.13 -21.56 17.89
C ALA A 633 -9.51 -22.43 16.70
N GLU A 634 -9.61 -23.76 16.90
CA GLU A 634 -10.01 -24.71 15.86
C GLU A 634 -11.41 -24.39 15.31
N ARG A 635 -12.37 -24.06 16.18
CA ARG A 635 -13.72 -23.67 15.77
C ARG A 635 -13.72 -22.43 14.87
N CYS A 636 -12.97 -21.39 15.25
CA CYS A 636 -12.84 -20.17 14.46
C CYS A 636 -12.09 -20.40 13.14
N PHE A 637 -11.01 -21.19 13.14
CA PHE A 637 -10.27 -21.55 11.92
C PHE A 637 -11.13 -22.32 10.93
N ARG A 638 -11.92 -23.30 11.41
CA ARG A 638 -12.88 -24.02 10.55
C ARG A 638 -13.90 -23.07 9.93
N ARG A 639 -14.42 -22.13 10.72
CA ARG A 639 -15.36 -21.14 10.19
C ARG A 639 -14.72 -20.23 9.15
N TRP A 640 -13.48 -19.78 9.37
CA TRP A 640 -12.73 -19.03 8.37
C TRP A 640 -12.56 -19.82 7.07
N VAL A 641 -12.13 -21.09 7.16
CA VAL A 641 -11.98 -21.98 5.99
C VAL A 641 -13.28 -22.14 5.21
N GLU A 642 -14.44 -22.22 5.89
CA GLU A 642 -15.75 -22.27 5.22
C GLU A 642 -16.10 -20.97 4.48
N LEU A 643 -15.71 -19.82 5.02
CA LEU A 643 -16.06 -18.49 4.50
C LEU A 643 -15.10 -18.01 3.39
N SER A 644 -13.82 -18.33 3.53
CA SER A 644 -12.73 -17.97 2.62
C SER A 644 -11.76 -19.16 2.54
N PRO A 645 -12.05 -20.16 1.68
CA PRO A 645 -11.20 -21.34 1.53
C PRO A 645 -9.93 -21.00 0.71
N ASP A 646 -9.00 -20.28 1.32
CA ASP A 646 -7.67 -20.02 0.77
C ASP A 646 -6.60 -20.85 1.48
N GLY A 647 -5.45 -21.09 0.83
CA GLY A 647 -4.44 -21.98 1.38
C GLY A 647 -3.83 -21.44 2.67
N ARG A 648 -3.81 -20.11 2.86
CA ARG A 648 -3.42 -19.50 4.13
C ARG A 648 -4.33 -19.93 5.28
N ALA A 649 -5.65 -19.92 5.10
CA ALA A 649 -6.61 -20.38 6.10
C ALA A 649 -6.32 -21.82 6.56
N TYR A 650 -6.09 -22.72 5.61
CA TYR A 650 -5.74 -24.11 5.89
C TYR A 650 -4.37 -24.25 6.58
N ARG A 651 -3.34 -23.51 6.13
CA ARG A 651 -2.00 -23.57 6.72
C ARG A 651 -1.96 -23.05 8.14
N GLU A 652 -2.66 -21.94 8.44
CA GLU A 652 -2.75 -21.42 9.81
C GLU A 652 -3.52 -22.37 10.74
N MET A 653 -4.62 -22.98 10.25
CA MET A 653 -5.32 -24.05 10.97
C MET A 653 -4.40 -25.26 11.22
N ALA A 654 -3.64 -25.68 10.21
CA ALA A 654 -2.69 -26.78 10.33
C ALA A 654 -1.65 -26.47 11.40
N ALA A 655 -1.07 -25.27 11.41
CA ALA A 655 -0.09 -24.87 12.42
C ALA A 655 -0.61 -25.04 13.86
N VAL A 656 -1.92 -24.84 14.08
CA VAL A 656 -2.58 -25.11 15.38
C VAL A 656 -2.69 -26.61 15.68
N TYR A 657 -2.99 -27.45 14.69
CA TYR A 657 -2.94 -28.91 14.85
C TYR A 657 -1.54 -29.41 15.20
N LEU A 658 -0.51 -28.86 14.56
CA LEU A 658 0.88 -29.25 14.82
C LEU A 658 1.30 -28.89 16.26
N LYS A 659 0.93 -27.71 16.76
CA LYS A 659 1.16 -27.29 18.16
C LYS A 659 0.52 -28.24 19.17
N GLN A 660 -0.59 -28.87 18.82
CA GLN A 660 -1.30 -29.84 19.65
C GLN A 660 -0.80 -31.28 19.47
N GLY A 661 0.21 -31.52 18.62
CA GLY A 661 0.67 -32.87 18.28
C GLY A 661 -0.32 -33.68 17.44
N LYS A 662 -1.37 -33.05 16.89
CA LYS A 662 -2.39 -33.69 16.05
C LYS A 662 -1.90 -33.83 14.60
N GLU A 663 -0.82 -34.57 14.38
CA GLU A 663 -0.11 -34.66 13.08
C GLU A 663 -1.02 -35.08 11.91
N GLU A 664 -1.94 -36.02 12.12
CA GLU A 664 -2.84 -36.47 11.05
C GLU A 664 -3.83 -35.39 10.61
N LEU A 665 -4.32 -34.56 11.54
CA LEU A 665 -5.16 -33.41 11.20
C LEU A 665 -4.35 -32.29 10.54
N TRP A 666 -3.10 -32.08 10.96
CA TRP A 666 -2.18 -31.16 10.29
C TRP A 666 -1.98 -31.55 8.82
N LYS A 667 -1.68 -32.83 8.53
CA LYS A 667 -1.53 -33.33 7.15
C LYS A 667 -2.82 -33.14 6.36
N LYS A 668 -3.94 -33.61 6.91
CA LYS A 668 -5.24 -33.51 6.25
C LYS A 668 -5.60 -32.07 5.90
N ALA A 669 -5.36 -31.12 6.80
CA ALA A 669 -5.62 -29.70 6.53
C ALA A 669 -4.78 -29.18 5.35
N LEU A 670 -3.50 -29.55 5.29
CA LEU A 670 -2.65 -29.18 4.15
C LEU A 670 -3.08 -29.88 2.85
N GLU A 671 -3.47 -31.15 2.89
CA GLU A 671 -4.00 -31.87 1.72
C GLU A 671 -5.34 -31.31 1.24
N ASP A 672 -6.23 -30.92 2.16
CA ASP A 672 -7.51 -30.27 1.84
C ASP A 672 -7.28 -28.89 1.22
N SER A 673 -6.22 -28.17 1.61
CA SER A 673 -5.82 -26.92 0.95
C SER A 673 -5.51 -27.10 -0.53
N LEU A 674 -4.90 -28.24 -0.91
CA LEU A 674 -4.53 -28.55 -2.30
C LEU A 674 -5.75 -28.84 -3.20
N LYS A 675 -6.95 -28.96 -2.63
CA LYS A 675 -8.21 -29.18 -3.35
C LYS A 675 -8.94 -27.88 -3.66
N GLN A 676 -8.52 -26.76 -3.07
CA GLN A 676 -9.11 -25.46 -3.31
C GLN A 676 -8.52 -24.81 -4.56
N GLU A 677 -9.10 -23.68 -4.96
CA GLU A 677 -8.53 -22.87 -6.02
C GLU A 677 -7.23 -22.20 -5.53
N ASP A 678 -6.15 -22.34 -6.30
CA ASP A 678 -4.87 -21.71 -5.97
C ASP A 678 -4.84 -20.28 -6.51
N HIS A 679 -4.96 -19.33 -5.59
CA HIS A 679 -4.92 -17.91 -5.87
C HIS A 679 -3.48 -17.35 -5.86
N GLY A 680 -2.44 -18.19 -5.75
CA GLY A 680 -1.07 -17.70 -5.72
C GLY A 680 -0.03 -18.80 -5.69
N LEU A 681 0.67 -18.90 -4.56
CA LEU A 681 1.69 -19.92 -4.32
C LEU A 681 1.30 -20.82 -3.13
N ASP A 682 0.01 -20.86 -2.81
CA ASP A 682 -0.50 -21.49 -1.61
C ASP A 682 -0.34 -23.01 -1.68
N HIS A 683 -0.63 -23.61 -2.84
CA HIS A 683 -0.41 -25.04 -3.03
C HIS A 683 1.06 -25.41 -2.91
N ALA A 684 1.95 -24.60 -3.49
CA ALA A 684 3.38 -24.81 -3.39
C ALA A 684 3.86 -24.67 -1.93
N GLN A 685 3.31 -23.72 -1.15
CA GLN A 685 3.65 -23.56 0.27
C GLN A 685 3.18 -24.76 1.10
N SER A 686 1.93 -25.21 0.93
CA SER A 686 1.41 -26.41 1.61
C SER A 686 2.24 -27.65 1.27
N ARG A 687 2.64 -27.82 0.01
CA ARG A 687 3.52 -28.90 -0.42
C ARG A 687 4.92 -28.81 0.19
N VAL A 688 5.49 -27.62 0.33
CA VAL A 688 6.78 -27.43 1.00
C VAL A 688 6.68 -27.74 2.50
N ASP A 689 5.59 -27.36 3.16
CA ASP A 689 5.37 -27.71 4.56
C ASP A 689 5.28 -29.24 4.74
N LEU A 690 4.55 -29.94 3.86
CA LEU A 690 4.50 -31.41 3.79
C LEU A 690 5.88 -32.01 3.54
N ALA A 691 6.61 -31.53 2.54
CA ALA A 691 7.95 -32.02 2.20
C ALA A 691 8.92 -31.84 3.38
N ARG A 692 8.99 -30.64 3.97
CA ARG A 692 9.87 -30.33 5.11
C ARG A 692 9.56 -31.18 6.33
N PHE A 693 8.29 -31.47 6.59
CA PHE A 693 7.90 -32.38 7.67
C PHE A 693 8.51 -33.78 7.48
N TYR A 694 8.39 -34.37 6.30
CA TYR A 694 8.99 -35.67 6.00
C TYR A 694 10.53 -35.63 5.99
N MET A 695 11.13 -34.59 5.40
CA MET A 695 12.59 -34.39 5.41
C MET A 695 13.17 -34.25 6.83
N ASN A 696 12.46 -33.57 7.73
CA ASN A 696 12.87 -33.44 9.14
C ASN A 696 12.87 -34.80 9.85
N LYS A 697 11.99 -35.72 9.46
CA LYS A 697 11.95 -37.12 9.90
C LYS A 697 12.93 -38.03 9.13
N LYS A 698 13.74 -37.46 8.23
CA LYS A 698 14.66 -38.16 7.31
C LYS A 698 13.96 -39.12 6.33
N ASP A 699 12.65 -38.95 6.14
CA ASP A 699 11.84 -39.71 5.19
C ASP A 699 11.80 -38.96 3.84
N PHE A 700 12.93 -38.94 3.16
CA PHE A 700 13.07 -38.18 1.91
C PHE A 700 12.26 -38.79 0.75
N GLU A 701 11.96 -40.08 0.79
CA GLU A 701 11.15 -40.75 -0.22
C GLU A 701 9.70 -40.24 -0.21
N ARG A 702 9.10 -40.07 0.97
CA ARG A 702 7.77 -39.46 1.09
C ARG A 702 7.77 -37.96 0.85
N ALA A 703 8.89 -37.28 1.13
CA ALA A 703 9.02 -35.85 0.85
C ALA A 703 9.08 -35.53 -0.65
N GLU A 704 9.69 -36.40 -1.45
CA GLU A 704 10.00 -36.20 -2.87
C GLU A 704 8.80 -35.76 -3.73
N PRO A 705 7.64 -36.45 -3.72
CA PRO A 705 6.50 -36.04 -4.55
C PRO A 705 5.98 -34.65 -4.20
N TYR A 706 5.95 -34.29 -2.91
CA TYR A 706 5.54 -32.96 -2.48
C TYR A 706 6.56 -31.89 -2.87
N ALA A 707 7.85 -32.16 -2.67
CA ALA A 707 8.91 -31.21 -2.99
C ALA A 707 8.97 -30.91 -4.50
N LEU A 708 8.87 -31.95 -5.35
CA LEU A 708 8.86 -31.79 -6.80
C LEU A 708 7.61 -31.07 -7.30
N ALA A 709 6.42 -31.44 -6.80
CA ALA A 709 5.18 -30.75 -7.16
C ALA A 709 5.13 -29.30 -6.65
N ALA A 710 5.86 -28.96 -5.59
CA ALA A 710 6.05 -27.56 -5.19
C ALA A 710 6.99 -26.83 -6.17
N ALA A 711 8.08 -27.49 -6.59
CA ALA A 711 9.07 -26.93 -7.51
C ALA A 711 8.49 -26.60 -8.90
N GLU A 712 7.38 -27.20 -9.32
CA GLU A 712 6.63 -26.82 -10.53
C GLU A 712 6.15 -25.36 -10.52
N SER A 713 6.02 -24.74 -9.34
CA SER A 713 5.75 -23.29 -9.21
C SER A 713 6.92 -22.42 -9.64
N TYR A 714 8.13 -23.00 -9.74
CA TYR A 714 9.40 -22.31 -9.91
C TYR A 714 9.64 -21.20 -8.86
N ALA A 715 9.00 -21.25 -7.70
CA ALA A 715 9.36 -20.38 -6.58
C ALA A 715 10.74 -20.80 -6.04
N GLU A 716 11.61 -19.83 -5.72
CA GLU A 716 12.97 -20.11 -5.23
C GLU A 716 12.95 -21.10 -4.06
N TRP A 717 12.17 -20.80 -3.02
CA TRP A 717 12.06 -21.64 -1.83
C TRP A 717 11.52 -23.05 -2.11
N ALA A 718 10.72 -23.22 -3.17
CA ALA A 718 10.20 -24.53 -3.59
C ALA A 718 11.26 -25.33 -4.36
N LEU A 719 11.99 -24.69 -5.27
CA LEU A 719 13.14 -25.28 -5.97
C LEU A 719 14.23 -25.69 -4.97
N LEU A 720 14.57 -24.83 -4.01
CA LEU A 720 15.52 -25.15 -2.95
C LEU A 720 15.05 -26.31 -2.08
N CYS A 721 13.74 -26.39 -1.76
CA CYS A 721 13.18 -27.53 -1.02
C CYS A 721 13.33 -28.84 -1.81
N ALA A 722 13.06 -28.83 -3.12
CA ALA A 722 13.25 -29.98 -3.99
C ALA A 722 14.72 -30.39 -4.11
N ALA A 723 15.63 -29.43 -4.30
CA ALA A 723 17.06 -29.70 -4.35
C ALA A 723 17.57 -30.34 -3.04
N GLN A 724 17.17 -29.80 -1.88
CA GLN A 724 17.49 -30.37 -0.57
C GLN A 724 16.91 -31.78 -0.38
N CYS A 725 15.71 -32.05 -0.90
CA CYS A 725 15.14 -33.39 -0.90
C CYS A 725 15.98 -34.38 -1.72
N LYS A 726 16.44 -33.96 -2.90
CA LYS A 726 17.33 -34.76 -3.76
C LYS A 726 18.70 -34.99 -3.13
N GLU A 727 19.27 -34.01 -2.43
CA GLU A 727 20.47 -34.19 -1.61
C GLU A 727 20.25 -35.27 -0.54
N GLY A 728 19.10 -35.22 0.17
CA GLY A 728 18.74 -36.20 1.19
C GLY A 728 18.57 -37.63 0.64
N LEU A 729 18.13 -37.77 -0.61
CA LEU A 729 18.07 -39.04 -1.34
C LEU A 729 19.42 -39.48 -1.94
N GLY A 730 20.45 -38.65 -1.86
CA GLY A 730 21.74 -38.90 -2.50
C GLY A 730 21.71 -38.78 -4.03
N LYS A 731 20.69 -38.14 -4.60
CA LYS A 731 20.51 -37.89 -6.04
C LYS A 731 21.20 -36.57 -6.43
N TRP A 732 22.53 -36.56 -6.37
CA TRP A 732 23.34 -35.33 -6.47
C TRP A 732 23.22 -34.60 -7.82
N ASP A 733 23.16 -35.34 -8.93
CA ASP A 733 23.03 -34.72 -10.26
C ASP A 733 21.68 -34.01 -10.41
N GLU A 734 20.59 -34.63 -9.95
CA GLU A 734 19.27 -34.02 -9.95
C GLU A 734 19.20 -32.80 -9.02
N ALA A 735 19.80 -32.88 -7.82
CA ALA A 735 19.91 -31.74 -6.92
C ALA A 735 20.66 -30.57 -7.58
N ASN A 736 21.78 -30.86 -8.26
CA ASN A 736 22.58 -29.87 -8.97
C ASN A 736 21.79 -29.15 -10.06
N GLU A 737 21.05 -29.88 -10.89
CA GLU A 737 20.25 -29.28 -11.95
C GLU A 737 19.09 -28.43 -11.40
N ILE A 738 18.47 -28.82 -10.28
CA ILE A 738 17.42 -28.00 -9.65
C ILE A 738 18.01 -26.71 -9.07
N TYR A 739 19.15 -26.77 -8.39
CA TYR A 739 19.84 -25.56 -7.92
C TYR A 739 20.24 -24.64 -9.08
N ARG A 740 20.75 -25.21 -10.17
CA ARG A 740 21.10 -24.48 -11.38
C ARG A 740 19.86 -23.80 -11.98
N ALA A 741 18.75 -24.51 -12.12
CA ALA A 741 17.48 -23.95 -12.58
C ALA A 741 16.99 -22.81 -11.67
N SER A 742 17.13 -22.95 -10.34
CA SER A 742 16.86 -21.86 -9.40
C SER A 742 17.73 -20.65 -9.68
N SER A 743 19.04 -20.83 -9.88
CA SER A 743 19.99 -19.73 -10.16
C SER A 743 19.76 -19.02 -11.49
N GLN A 744 19.22 -19.72 -12.49
CA GLN A 744 18.88 -19.13 -13.79
C GLN A 744 17.64 -18.23 -13.71
N ARG A 745 16.75 -18.49 -12.75
CA ARG A 745 15.53 -17.69 -12.54
C ARG A 745 15.72 -16.60 -11.48
N TYR A 746 16.43 -16.91 -10.41
CA TYR A 746 16.72 -16.01 -9.30
C TYR A 746 18.22 -15.87 -9.24
N GLU A 747 18.75 -14.76 -9.77
CA GLU A 747 20.19 -14.58 -9.92
C GLU A 747 20.94 -14.71 -8.58
N GLY A 748 20.32 -14.31 -7.46
CA GLY A 748 20.87 -14.51 -6.12
C GLY A 748 20.97 -15.97 -5.66
N SER A 749 20.20 -16.90 -6.26
CA SER A 749 20.25 -18.33 -5.92
C SER A 749 21.54 -19.01 -6.38
N VAL A 750 22.42 -18.33 -7.13
CA VAL A 750 23.80 -18.81 -7.38
C VAL A 750 24.55 -19.12 -6.07
N PHE A 751 24.26 -18.36 -5.01
CA PHE A 751 24.86 -18.56 -3.70
C PHE A 751 24.41 -19.88 -3.02
N PRO A 752 23.11 -20.14 -2.80
CA PRO A 752 22.61 -21.45 -2.37
C PRO A 752 23.18 -22.62 -3.17
N TRP A 753 23.25 -22.51 -4.50
CA TRP A 753 23.84 -23.54 -5.35
C TRP A 753 25.31 -23.81 -5.01
N TYR A 754 26.14 -22.76 -5.00
CA TYR A 754 27.56 -22.86 -4.65
C TYR A 754 27.76 -23.44 -3.24
N PHE A 755 27.02 -22.95 -2.24
CA PHE A 755 27.15 -23.43 -0.87
C PHE A 755 26.69 -24.90 -0.73
N GLY A 756 25.65 -25.31 -1.46
CA GLY A 756 25.26 -26.72 -1.57
C GLY A 756 26.37 -27.58 -2.17
N CYS A 757 27.04 -27.10 -3.23
CA CYS A 757 28.18 -27.80 -3.82
C CYS A 757 29.34 -27.94 -2.82
N ARG A 758 29.68 -26.88 -2.07
CA ARG A 758 30.73 -26.91 -1.04
C ARG A 758 30.37 -27.84 0.12
N GLN A 759 29.10 -27.87 0.52
CA GLN A 759 28.65 -28.66 1.66
C GLN A 759 28.67 -30.17 1.36
N SER A 760 28.19 -30.55 0.18
CA SER A 760 28.06 -31.94 -0.26
C SER A 760 29.36 -32.54 -0.79
N GLY A 761 30.18 -31.74 -1.48
CA GLY A 761 31.36 -32.22 -2.21
C GLY A 761 31.05 -33.12 -3.41
N ARG A 762 29.77 -33.22 -3.82
CA ARG A 762 29.28 -34.21 -4.81
C ARG A 762 28.55 -33.60 -6.00
N MET A 763 28.46 -32.27 -6.06
CA MET A 763 27.83 -31.51 -7.14
C MET A 763 28.87 -30.71 -7.95
N GLN A 764 28.44 -30.00 -9.00
CA GLN A 764 29.32 -29.31 -9.95
C GLN A 764 29.87 -27.98 -9.38
N ARG A 765 30.76 -28.06 -8.39
CA ARG A 765 31.33 -26.90 -7.67
C ARG A 765 31.94 -25.85 -8.59
N SER A 766 32.75 -26.25 -9.58
CA SER A 766 33.45 -25.31 -10.47
C SER A 766 32.48 -24.46 -11.28
N VAL A 767 31.39 -25.08 -11.77
CA VAL A 767 30.36 -24.40 -12.56
C VAL A 767 29.57 -23.43 -11.68
N ALA A 768 29.20 -23.84 -10.46
CA ALA A 768 28.54 -22.96 -9.50
C ALA A 768 29.44 -21.78 -9.08
N GLU A 769 30.74 -22.01 -8.93
CA GLU A 769 31.72 -20.98 -8.60
C GLU A 769 31.85 -19.92 -9.71
N GLU A 770 31.90 -20.36 -10.97
CA GLU A 770 31.90 -19.47 -12.14
C GLU A 770 30.59 -18.65 -12.23
N ALA A 771 29.45 -19.27 -11.93
CA ALA A 771 28.16 -18.58 -11.90
C ALA A 771 28.13 -17.48 -10.84
N VAL A 772 28.60 -17.74 -9.61
CA VAL A 772 28.70 -16.72 -8.57
C VAL A 772 29.70 -15.63 -8.97
N ALA A 773 30.85 -15.97 -9.55
CA ALA A 773 31.82 -15.00 -10.00
C ALA A 773 31.26 -14.06 -11.09
N THR A 774 30.52 -14.62 -12.05
CA THR A 774 29.83 -13.87 -13.11
C THR A 774 28.77 -12.94 -12.54
N TYR A 775 27.94 -13.46 -11.61
CA TYR A 775 26.93 -12.66 -10.92
C TYR A 775 27.57 -11.51 -10.14
N LEU A 776 28.62 -11.77 -9.37
CA LEU A 776 29.33 -10.74 -8.61
C LEU A 776 30.02 -9.70 -9.51
N ALA A 777 30.52 -10.10 -10.68
CA ALA A 777 31.11 -9.18 -11.66
C ALA A 777 30.09 -8.20 -12.25
N SER A 778 28.81 -8.59 -12.35
CA SER A 778 27.74 -7.73 -12.87
C SER A 778 27.48 -6.47 -12.02
N PHE A 779 27.92 -6.44 -10.77
CA PHE A 779 27.78 -5.29 -9.87
C PHE A 779 28.88 -4.22 -10.06
N GLU A 780 29.88 -4.46 -10.92
CA GLU A 780 31.00 -3.53 -11.18
C GLU A 780 31.68 -3.01 -9.89
N GLY A 781 31.80 -3.87 -8.88
CA GLY A 781 32.41 -3.56 -7.58
C GLY A 781 31.47 -2.91 -6.56
N LYS A 782 30.20 -2.64 -6.89
CA LYS A 782 29.18 -2.08 -5.99
C LYS A 782 28.17 -3.15 -5.56
N ILE A 783 28.64 -4.14 -4.81
CA ILE A 783 27.78 -5.21 -4.30
C ILE A 783 26.73 -4.63 -3.35
N SER A 784 25.47 -4.97 -3.59
CA SER A 784 24.37 -4.56 -2.70
C SER A 784 24.56 -5.12 -1.29
N PRO A 785 24.28 -4.34 -0.23
CA PRO A 785 24.23 -4.82 1.13
C PRO A 785 23.56 -6.17 1.36
N ASN A 786 22.45 -6.44 0.68
CA ASN A 786 21.69 -7.68 0.85
C ASN A 786 22.49 -8.93 0.45
N TRP A 787 23.54 -8.77 -0.35
CA TRP A 787 24.41 -9.85 -0.80
C TRP A 787 25.77 -9.86 -0.12
N ALA A 788 26.09 -8.85 0.71
CA ALA A 788 27.41 -8.70 1.33
C ALA A 788 27.80 -9.92 2.17
N TRP A 789 26.88 -10.46 2.98
CA TRP A 789 27.10 -11.70 3.72
C TRP A 789 27.49 -12.89 2.83
N SER A 790 26.71 -13.16 1.78
CA SER A 790 26.95 -14.30 0.89
C SER A 790 28.20 -14.11 0.02
N ALA A 791 28.45 -12.89 -0.46
CA ALA A 791 29.65 -12.52 -1.20
C ALA A 791 30.90 -12.65 -0.32
N GLY A 792 30.85 -12.21 0.94
CA GLY A 792 31.94 -12.35 1.90
C GLY A 792 32.34 -13.81 2.11
N ARG A 793 31.34 -14.68 2.33
CA ARG A 793 31.54 -16.14 2.45
C ARG A 793 32.11 -16.75 1.18
N PHE A 794 31.61 -16.36 0.01
CA PHE A 794 32.13 -16.83 -1.28
C PHE A 794 33.59 -16.43 -1.51
N TYR A 795 33.94 -15.15 -1.29
CA TYR A 795 35.30 -14.67 -1.45
C TYR A 795 36.26 -15.34 -0.47
N LEU A 796 35.83 -15.58 0.77
CA LEU A 796 36.64 -16.30 1.74
C LEU A 796 36.93 -17.73 1.27
N LEU A 797 35.90 -18.47 0.87
CA LEU A 797 36.02 -19.87 0.42
C LEU A 797 36.70 -20.06 -0.94
N THR A 798 36.97 -18.96 -1.67
CA THR A 798 37.69 -18.94 -2.96
C THR A 798 39.03 -18.23 -2.85
N GLY A 799 39.58 -18.05 -1.64
CA GLY A 799 40.93 -17.53 -1.42
C GLY A 799 41.09 -16.02 -1.69
N ARG A 800 40.02 -15.23 -1.54
CA ARG A 800 39.99 -13.77 -1.75
C ARG A 800 39.71 -13.01 -0.45
N PRO A 801 40.57 -13.10 0.58
CA PRO A 801 40.29 -12.62 1.94
C PRO A 801 40.11 -11.10 2.05
N LYS A 802 40.77 -10.31 1.18
CA LYS A 802 40.60 -8.85 1.17
C LYS A 802 39.17 -8.47 0.79
N LEU A 803 38.67 -9.02 -0.33
CA LEU A 803 37.29 -8.79 -0.77
C LEU A 803 36.30 -9.35 0.26
N ALA A 804 36.58 -10.51 0.85
CA ALA A 804 35.75 -11.07 1.90
C ALA A 804 35.59 -10.10 3.09
N ARG A 805 36.71 -9.51 3.55
CA ARG A 805 36.71 -8.55 4.66
C ARG A 805 35.91 -7.30 4.34
N GLU A 806 36.03 -6.76 3.14
CA GLU A 806 35.26 -5.60 2.68
C GLU A 806 33.75 -5.88 2.74
N GLN A 807 33.32 -7.06 2.30
CA GLN A 807 31.91 -7.44 2.32
C GLN A 807 31.38 -7.71 3.73
N PHE A 808 32.12 -8.44 4.58
CA PHE A 808 31.70 -8.65 5.97
C PHE A 808 31.66 -7.33 6.77
N ALA A 809 32.57 -6.39 6.52
CA ALA A 809 32.53 -5.07 7.15
C ALA A 809 31.27 -4.28 6.73
N ALA A 810 30.90 -4.33 5.44
CA ALA A 810 29.66 -3.73 4.95
C ALA A 810 28.41 -4.36 5.58
N GLU A 811 28.36 -5.70 5.67
CA GLU A 811 27.29 -6.43 6.35
C GLU A 811 27.19 -6.03 7.83
N TYR A 812 28.31 -5.96 8.53
CA TYR A 812 28.35 -5.66 9.96
C TYR A 812 27.79 -4.27 10.30
N VAL A 813 28.01 -3.28 9.43
CA VAL A 813 27.46 -1.92 9.60
C VAL A 813 25.93 -1.94 9.62
N LEU A 814 25.31 -2.83 8.85
CA LEU A 814 23.85 -2.90 8.70
C LEU A 814 23.22 -3.91 9.66
N HIS A 815 23.87 -5.06 9.85
CA HIS A 815 23.40 -6.17 10.68
C HIS A 815 24.50 -6.64 11.63
N PRO A 816 24.80 -5.87 12.70
CA PRO A 816 25.87 -6.22 13.63
C PRO A 816 25.51 -7.50 14.40
N THR A 817 26.29 -8.57 14.16
CA THR A 817 26.17 -9.85 14.89
C THR A 817 27.55 -10.32 15.37
N PRO A 818 27.63 -11.13 16.45
CA PRO A 818 28.90 -11.69 16.90
C PRO A 818 29.61 -12.52 15.82
N ALA A 819 28.85 -13.31 15.05
CA ALA A 819 29.37 -14.10 13.94
C ALA A 819 30.03 -13.20 12.88
N CYS A 820 29.30 -12.21 12.35
CA CYS A 820 29.85 -11.30 11.33
C CYS A 820 31.08 -10.53 11.85
N GLY A 821 31.02 -10.05 13.09
CA GLY A 821 32.16 -9.40 13.74
C GLY A 821 33.38 -10.31 13.85
N LEU A 822 33.21 -11.60 14.15
CA LEU A 822 34.31 -12.57 14.20
C LEU A 822 34.96 -12.80 12.83
N PHE A 823 34.18 -12.84 11.75
CA PHE A 823 34.73 -12.89 10.39
C PHE A 823 35.60 -11.65 10.10
N VAL A 824 35.12 -10.45 10.43
CA VAL A 824 35.90 -9.21 10.25
C VAL A 824 37.17 -9.22 11.11
N ALA A 825 37.06 -9.60 12.39
CA ALA A 825 38.17 -9.62 13.32
C ALA A 825 39.27 -10.60 12.90
N LEU A 826 38.92 -11.82 12.49
CA LEU A 826 39.88 -12.85 12.09
C LEU A 826 40.52 -12.56 10.73
N LEU A 827 39.79 -11.94 9.79
CA LEU A 827 40.35 -11.45 8.54
C LEU A 827 41.29 -10.25 8.77
N ALA A 828 40.96 -9.37 9.72
CA ALA A 828 41.84 -8.28 10.13
C ALA A 828 43.12 -8.82 10.79
N ASP A 829 43.00 -9.81 11.68
CA ASP A 829 44.14 -10.48 12.30
C ASP A 829 45.04 -11.16 11.27
N ALA A 830 44.47 -11.89 10.30
CA ALA A 830 45.21 -12.50 9.20
C ALA A 830 45.95 -11.45 8.34
N ALA A 831 45.34 -10.28 8.15
CA ALA A 831 45.95 -9.14 7.46
C ALA A 831 46.93 -8.34 8.32
N LYS A 832 47.18 -8.75 9.58
CA LYS A 832 48.00 -8.04 10.58
C LYS A 832 47.50 -6.64 10.92
N ASP A 833 46.20 -6.39 10.72
CA ASP A 833 45.52 -5.16 11.11
C ASP A 833 45.00 -5.28 12.54
N ILE A 834 45.93 -5.09 13.48
CA ILE A 834 45.69 -5.26 14.92
C ILE A 834 44.65 -4.28 15.44
N ALA A 835 44.66 -3.05 14.94
CA ALA A 835 43.72 -2.01 15.36
C ALA A 835 42.28 -2.40 15.01
N GLU A 836 42.03 -2.88 13.80
CA GLU A 836 40.69 -3.31 13.40
C GLU A 836 40.24 -4.57 14.15
N ARG A 837 41.13 -5.55 14.30
CA ARG A 837 40.83 -6.78 15.05
C ARG A 837 40.37 -6.46 16.48
N ASP A 838 41.14 -5.64 17.19
CA ASP A 838 40.84 -5.30 18.58
C ASP A 838 39.60 -4.41 18.68
N ARG A 839 39.36 -3.52 17.71
CA ARG A 839 38.10 -2.77 17.58
C ARG A 839 36.91 -3.71 17.49
N MET A 840 36.97 -4.71 16.61
CA MET A 840 35.86 -5.66 16.44
C MET A 840 35.60 -6.53 17.66
N PHE A 841 36.64 -7.05 18.33
CA PHE A 841 36.45 -7.77 19.60
C PHE A 841 35.77 -6.90 20.66
N ASN A 842 36.15 -5.63 20.77
CA ASN A 842 35.53 -4.68 21.70
C ASN A 842 34.06 -4.40 21.34
N GLU A 843 33.71 -4.27 20.07
CA GLU A 843 32.32 -4.09 19.65
C GLU A 843 31.47 -5.35 19.93
N ILE A 844 31.99 -6.56 19.64
CA ILE A 844 31.30 -7.82 19.95
C ILE A 844 31.06 -7.95 21.46
N ALA A 845 32.01 -7.54 22.30
CA ALA A 845 31.87 -7.60 23.76
C ALA A 845 30.69 -6.77 24.30
N LYS A 846 30.23 -5.75 23.57
CA LYS A 846 29.08 -4.89 23.91
C LYS A 846 27.73 -5.50 23.51
N MET A 847 27.73 -6.56 22.71
CA MET A 847 26.50 -7.18 22.20
C MET A 847 25.76 -8.01 23.26
N LYS A 848 24.52 -8.41 22.94
CA LYS A 848 23.74 -9.37 23.75
C LYS A 848 24.52 -10.67 23.97
N ASP A 849 24.29 -11.31 25.11
CA ASP A 849 25.01 -12.53 25.47
C ASP A 849 24.66 -13.68 24.52
N ASP A 850 25.69 -14.31 23.96
CA ASP A 850 25.63 -15.43 23.03
C ASP A 850 26.95 -16.22 23.12
N HIS A 851 26.92 -17.49 22.73
CA HIS A 851 28.06 -18.40 22.76
C HIS A 851 29.25 -17.90 21.90
N LEU A 852 29.00 -17.22 20.77
CA LEU A 852 30.04 -16.62 19.93
C LEU A 852 30.62 -15.32 20.51
N LYS A 853 29.83 -14.54 21.26
CA LYS A 853 30.36 -13.41 22.03
C LYS A 853 31.33 -13.91 23.11
N LYS A 854 30.95 -14.96 23.85
CA LYS A 854 31.82 -15.58 24.86
C LYS A 854 33.13 -16.05 24.23
N LEU A 855 33.05 -16.64 23.05
CA LEU A 855 34.23 -17.03 22.28
C LEU A 855 35.09 -15.82 21.89
N ALA A 856 34.49 -14.73 21.40
CA ALA A 856 35.23 -13.52 21.04
C ALA A 856 36.04 -12.95 22.22
N VAL A 857 35.50 -13.01 23.45
CA VAL A 857 36.24 -12.61 24.67
C VAL A 857 37.43 -13.53 24.93
N VAL A 858 37.30 -14.83 24.69
CA VAL A 858 38.41 -15.79 24.81
C VAL A 858 39.50 -15.48 23.77
N LEU A 859 39.11 -15.29 22.50
CA LEU A 859 40.04 -14.94 21.42
C LEU A 859 40.73 -13.61 21.70
N GLN A 860 40.01 -12.62 22.23
CA GLN A 860 40.59 -11.33 22.65
C GLN A 860 41.65 -11.50 23.75
N ARG A 861 41.43 -12.37 24.73
CA ARG A 861 42.44 -12.68 25.77
C ARG A 861 43.66 -13.35 25.16
N TRP A 862 43.47 -14.28 24.23
CA TRP A 862 44.57 -14.90 23.50
C TRP A 862 45.31 -13.91 22.61
N ALA A 863 44.64 -12.90 22.05
CA ALA A 863 45.24 -11.84 21.26
C ALA A 863 46.25 -10.98 22.04
N ALA A 864 46.12 -10.94 23.38
CA ALA A 864 47.07 -10.29 24.26
C ALA A 864 48.33 -11.14 24.54
N SER A 865 48.31 -12.43 24.20
CA SER A 865 49.46 -13.34 24.29
C SER A 865 50.29 -13.31 22.99
N LYS A 866 51.61 -13.49 23.10
CA LYS A 866 52.51 -13.62 21.94
C LYS A 866 52.55 -15.04 21.36
N GLU A 867 52.13 -16.04 22.12
CA GLU A 867 52.17 -17.45 21.74
C GLU A 867 50.76 -17.99 21.45
N ALA A 868 50.67 -18.92 20.49
CA ALA A 868 49.42 -19.62 20.19
C ALA A 868 49.02 -20.55 21.35
N PRO A 869 47.75 -20.56 21.78
CA PRO A 869 47.29 -21.35 22.92
C PRO A 869 47.57 -22.85 22.71
N ASP A 870 48.10 -23.52 23.73
CA ASP A 870 48.34 -24.96 23.69
C ASP A 870 47.03 -25.78 23.63
N ALA A 871 47.15 -27.10 23.43
CA ALA A 871 45.99 -27.98 23.31
C ALA A 871 45.09 -27.95 24.56
N ALA A 872 45.66 -27.79 25.76
CA ALA A 872 44.89 -27.73 27.00
C ALA A 872 44.08 -26.43 27.09
N ALA A 873 44.67 -25.29 26.71
CA ALA A 873 44.00 -24.01 26.64
C ALA A 873 42.87 -24.00 25.60
N VAL A 874 43.09 -24.64 24.44
CA VAL A 874 42.08 -24.81 23.40
C VAL A 874 40.91 -25.65 23.90
N GLU A 875 41.17 -26.80 24.54
CA GLU A 875 40.12 -27.65 25.10
C GLU A 875 39.36 -26.95 26.23
N ALA A 876 40.05 -26.18 27.07
CA ALA A 876 39.41 -25.36 28.10
C ALA A 876 38.51 -24.26 27.51
N ALA A 877 38.92 -23.64 26.41
CA ALA A 877 38.10 -22.65 25.70
C ALA A 877 36.84 -23.25 25.06
N LEU A 878 36.88 -24.52 24.68
CA LEU A 878 35.75 -25.25 24.09
C LEU A 878 34.95 -26.05 25.13
N ALA A 879 35.36 -26.03 26.40
CA ALA A 879 34.67 -26.70 27.49
C ALA A 879 33.35 -25.98 27.84
N GLY A 880 32.30 -26.74 28.16
CA GLY A 880 31.00 -26.21 28.56
C GLY A 880 30.08 -25.77 27.41
N TYR A 881 30.57 -25.73 26.17
CA TYR A 881 29.74 -25.57 24.98
C TYR A 881 28.94 -26.87 24.71
N THR A 882 27.67 -26.73 24.32
CA THR A 882 26.89 -27.86 23.77
C THR A 882 27.57 -28.39 22.50
N PRO A 883 27.28 -29.62 22.04
CA PRO A 883 27.89 -30.14 20.81
C PRO A 883 27.75 -29.20 19.61
N GLY A 884 26.59 -28.56 19.46
CA GLY A 884 26.34 -27.61 18.37
C GLY A 884 27.18 -26.34 18.48
N GLU A 885 27.16 -25.70 19.65
CA GLU A 885 27.95 -24.48 19.86
C GLU A 885 29.47 -24.76 19.83
N ARG A 886 29.89 -25.96 20.26
CA ARG A 886 31.27 -26.41 20.19
C ARG A 886 31.73 -26.57 18.75
N SER A 887 30.86 -27.09 17.88
CA SER A 887 31.11 -27.16 16.42
C SER A 887 31.33 -25.76 15.83
N ASP A 888 30.45 -24.81 16.17
CA ASP A 888 30.54 -23.42 15.71
C ASP A 888 31.81 -22.74 16.22
N ALA A 889 32.10 -22.89 17.52
CA ALA A 889 33.30 -22.32 18.14
C ALA A 889 34.58 -22.91 17.56
N SER A 890 34.61 -24.21 17.26
CA SER A 890 35.78 -24.88 16.66
C SER A 890 36.15 -24.26 15.30
N THR A 891 35.18 -23.78 14.53
CA THR A 891 35.45 -23.08 13.26
C THR A 891 36.35 -21.86 13.46
N PHE A 892 36.00 -21.00 14.42
CA PHE A 892 36.73 -19.76 14.70
C PHE A 892 38.01 -19.99 15.51
N VAL A 893 38.02 -20.96 16.43
CA VAL A 893 39.23 -21.32 17.19
C VAL A 893 40.30 -21.89 16.26
N GLY A 894 39.93 -22.81 15.36
CA GLY A 894 40.87 -23.33 14.37
C GLY A 894 41.42 -22.21 13.48
N TRP A 895 40.57 -21.28 13.03
CA TRP A 895 41.02 -20.13 12.22
C TRP A 895 41.97 -19.21 12.98
N TRP A 896 41.71 -18.94 14.26
CA TRP A 896 42.64 -18.20 15.11
C TRP A 896 44.00 -18.89 15.24
N LEU A 897 44.02 -20.20 15.44
CA LEU A 897 45.26 -20.99 15.51
C LEU A 897 46.04 -20.94 14.20
N ASP A 898 45.34 -21.02 13.07
CA ASP A 898 45.94 -20.94 11.74
C ASP A 898 46.61 -19.58 11.49
N ASN A 899 45.95 -18.47 11.85
CA ASN A 899 46.54 -17.13 11.81
C ASN A 899 47.84 -16.99 12.64
N ARG A 900 48.06 -17.88 13.62
CA ARG A 900 49.27 -17.94 14.45
C ARG A 900 50.33 -18.94 13.95
N GLY A 901 50.12 -19.54 12.79
CA GLY A 901 51.02 -20.55 12.22
C GLY A 901 50.93 -21.92 12.89
N ALA A 902 49.86 -22.19 13.64
CA ALA A 902 49.62 -23.46 14.31
C ALA A 902 48.73 -24.40 13.48
N ALA A 903 49.06 -24.58 12.20
CA ALA A 903 48.24 -25.27 11.21
C ALA A 903 47.81 -26.69 11.63
N ASP A 904 48.71 -27.52 12.16
CA ASP A 904 48.38 -28.89 12.59
C ASP A 904 47.29 -28.93 13.68
N ARG A 905 47.36 -27.98 14.63
CA ARG A 905 46.34 -27.83 15.68
C ARG A 905 45.03 -27.25 15.14
N ALA A 906 45.12 -26.31 14.19
CA ALA A 906 43.93 -25.78 13.53
C ALA A 906 43.16 -26.89 12.81
N VAL A 907 43.86 -27.74 12.07
CA VAL A 907 43.32 -28.93 11.41
C VAL A 907 42.65 -29.86 12.42
N GLU A 908 43.33 -30.22 13.52
CA GLU A 908 42.76 -31.08 14.56
C GLU A 908 41.44 -30.52 15.13
N VAL A 909 41.41 -29.21 15.42
CA VAL A 909 40.22 -28.54 15.96
C VAL A 909 39.07 -28.54 14.95
N TRP A 910 39.33 -28.20 13.68
CA TRP A 910 38.31 -28.23 12.64
C TRP A 910 37.79 -29.64 12.39
N GLU A 911 38.66 -30.66 12.35
CA GLU A 911 38.25 -32.05 12.18
C GLU A 911 37.34 -32.53 13.30
N LYS A 912 37.71 -32.25 14.56
CA LYS A 912 36.88 -32.56 15.74
C LYS A 912 35.54 -31.85 15.68
N GLY A 913 35.51 -30.56 15.35
CA GLY A 913 34.28 -29.77 15.20
C GLY A 913 33.34 -30.36 14.15
N VAL A 914 33.85 -30.56 12.93
CA VAL A 914 33.07 -31.14 11.82
C VAL A 914 32.59 -32.56 12.12
N ALA A 915 33.38 -33.35 12.86
CA ALA A 915 33.01 -34.71 13.25
C ALA A 915 31.79 -34.79 14.19
N LEU A 916 31.45 -33.69 14.90
CA LEU A 916 30.27 -33.64 15.77
C LEU A 916 28.95 -33.74 14.99
N LYS A 917 28.95 -33.43 13.68
CA LYS A 917 27.74 -33.44 12.82
C LYS A 917 26.56 -32.65 13.39
N THR A 918 26.87 -31.62 14.18
CA THR A 918 25.92 -30.68 14.80
C THR A 918 26.39 -29.24 14.55
N GLY A 919 25.62 -28.26 15.02
CA GLY A 919 25.94 -26.84 14.93
C GLY A 919 25.37 -26.19 13.67
N THR A 920 25.83 -24.97 13.41
CA THR A 920 25.37 -24.13 12.31
C THR A 920 25.94 -24.64 10.99
N LEU A 921 25.04 -25.04 10.09
CA LEU A 921 25.38 -25.70 8.83
C LEU A 921 26.40 -24.91 7.97
N TRP A 922 26.19 -23.60 7.87
CA TRP A 922 27.03 -22.75 7.03
C TRP A 922 28.43 -22.47 7.62
N LEU A 923 28.60 -22.57 8.95
CA LEU A 923 29.90 -22.51 9.63
C LEU A 923 30.68 -23.80 9.38
N ASN A 924 30.01 -24.94 9.46
CA ASN A 924 30.59 -26.23 9.07
C ASN A 924 31.11 -26.23 7.62
N THR A 925 30.44 -25.52 6.70
CA THR A 925 30.96 -25.34 5.33
C THR A 925 32.31 -24.59 5.32
N HIS A 926 32.52 -23.64 6.22
CA HIS A 926 33.79 -22.91 6.34
C HIS A 926 34.89 -23.77 6.93
N ALA A 927 34.63 -24.47 8.04
CA ALA A 927 35.58 -25.41 8.62
C ALA A 927 36.04 -26.47 7.61
N LYS A 928 35.10 -27.03 6.82
CA LYS A 928 35.44 -27.94 5.71
C LYS A 928 36.29 -27.26 4.63
N GLY A 929 35.96 -26.04 4.23
CA GLY A 929 36.76 -25.26 3.28
C GLY A 929 38.19 -25.06 3.77
N PHE A 930 38.36 -24.69 5.03
CA PHE A 930 39.69 -24.51 5.63
C PHE A 930 40.50 -25.81 5.71
N LEU A 931 39.84 -26.94 5.99
CA LEU A 931 40.47 -28.27 5.93
C LEU A 931 40.96 -28.61 4.51
N GLU A 932 40.16 -28.31 3.48
CA GLU A 932 40.55 -28.50 2.08
C GLU A 932 41.76 -27.65 1.69
N ASP A 933 41.81 -26.39 2.13
CA ASP A 933 42.93 -25.48 1.89
C ASP A 933 44.24 -26.01 2.52
N HIS A 934 44.13 -26.84 3.56
CA HIS A 934 45.22 -27.55 4.22
C HIS A 934 45.48 -28.96 3.66
N GLY A 935 44.91 -29.30 2.50
CA GLY A 935 45.16 -30.58 1.82
C GLY A 935 44.44 -31.79 2.43
N VAL A 936 43.53 -31.58 3.39
CA VAL A 936 42.72 -32.65 3.98
C VAL A 936 41.57 -32.97 3.02
N LYS A 937 41.75 -34.01 2.20
CA LYS A 937 40.73 -34.46 1.25
C LYS A 937 39.61 -35.24 1.96
N ARG A 938 38.43 -34.63 1.92
CA ARG A 938 37.06 -35.14 2.15
C ARG A 938 36.66 -36.40 1.40
#